data_AF-U2UCT5-F1
#
_entry.id   AF-U2UCT5-F1
#
_cell.length_a   1.000
_cell.length_b   1.000
_cell.length_c   1.000
_cell.angle_alpha   90.00
_cell.angle_beta   90.00
_cell.angle_gamma   90.00
#
_symmetry.space_group_name_H-M   'P 1'
#
loop_
_entity.id
_entity.type
_entity.pdbx_description
1 polymer ?
#
loop_
_entity_poly.entity_id
_entity_poly.type
_entity_poly.pdbx_seq_one_letter_code
_entity_poly.pdbx_strand_id
1 'polypeptide(L)'
;MEKTRKSSDAAGNPRRGAGTVLYGLFFFLCALSFSIFFYESGNWGRLTGEAGNLPALFEIGLVLLLLLLFYAFRRIFLKSRRRTLLCIAAVLLPELYLHRMLFPFFLSGLYFWLLFLLFFLLFGEGRRVPLRELLRSAASLPGPDFLPLLFSLPLLLIQLNRMNIAADYDSLRYGLRSSYVLFNGDFFSALGQINAVYSYPKGLEILSFPLSHFRCFSLQLMFQFWTMIACAFLLFRILRLLGRARRDSSYAVLFFFLMSSVGNMSITAKTDLITLLVQLAMLFFFLRGEWLKGTAALVLSYSFKPTAVVFSTASWLILMAGSLYLTIRSEGRAGLLREERRKGGAALLFSLLFTGLVTLRTLLITGLPFSTTFTGFFQAIGFQVKWPFNLDAHIDYATKGGAAELFLSVFRRAVLFLFCPIGEDMNHVQIAWGGISIPILLFLSIRNLHHFRAGGRKGEGDKERRKRLFLLFLLFSGIGLLSLMTLSMLWQVDGNYYILLDSLLLLTAFAPIPDASSKEAFLPFFRGEEAERERGIRLPGTAVLYLASLLTTLITSWVGAVGFTPIDLLNRGYYDNVAMIKEFEAERGSLRHFSEMSLRKQNRVLAFARTPDCYYILCNVQSIADVEGSGGSPGLYDDPEFFEWFLKWADIDYIYLERSFLWDEREERAKEMLHSLLKDGMLYELDVEEGRADQDGFLLMKVDQQRLSYVWDGRELPALSESELSERREVFEHFLSGGFSYWEILEAKKKMGGAYR
;
A
#
# COMPACT_ATOMS: atom_id res chain seq x y z
N MET A 1 21.48 -69.92 31.95
CA MET A 1 20.65 -68.80 32.47
C MET A 1 21.28 -67.49 32.04
N GLU A 2 20.97 -67.01 30.84
CA GLU A 2 21.07 -65.59 30.46
C GLU A 2 20.49 -65.42 29.05
N LYS A 3 19.21 -65.07 28.97
CA LYS A 3 18.52 -64.47 27.82
C LYS A 3 17.04 -64.42 28.14
N THR A 4 16.55 -63.24 28.53
CA THR A 4 15.22 -62.66 28.22
C THR A 4 14.86 -61.57 29.24
N ARG A 5 15.37 -60.36 29.01
CA ARG A 5 14.77 -59.11 29.54
C ARG A 5 15.10 -57.96 28.59
N LYS A 6 14.40 -57.92 27.46
CA LYS A 6 14.29 -56.76 26.56
C LYS A 6 12.95 -56.84 25.82
N SER A 7 11.87 -56.40 26.47
CA SER A 7 10.60 -56.11 25.77
C SER A 7 9.59 -55.32 26.63
N SER A 8 10.00 -54.26 27.33
CA SER A 8 9.02 -53.40 28.04
C SER A 8 9.10 -51.90 27.77
N ASP A 9 10.06 -51.40 27.00
CA ASP A 9 10.23 -49.94 26.82
C ASP A 9 9.86 -49.42 25.41
N ALA A 10 9.09 -50.19 24.64
CA ALA A 10 8.57 -49.78 23.33
C ALA A 10 7.13 -49.21 23.37
N ALA A 11 6.69 -48.67 24.50
CA ALA A 11 5.46 -47.87 24.54
C ALA A 11 5.78 -46.43 24.12
N GLY A 12 5.80 -46.19 22.81
CA GLY A 12 5.87 -44.84 22.23
C GLY A 12 4.75 -43.97 22.81
N ASN A 13 5.12 -42.88 23.47
CA ASN A 13 4.19 -41.95 24.12
C ASN A 13 3.07 -41.51 23.14
N PRO A 14 1.80 -41.94 23.32
CA PRO A 14 0.72 -41.73 22.34
C PRO A 14 0.39 -40.24 22.12
N ARG A 15 0.77 -39.37 23.06
CA ARG A 15 0.62 -37.90 22.94
C ARG A 15 1.49 -37.29 21.82
N ARG A 16 2.62 -37.91 21.45
CA ARG A 16 3.49 -37.42 20.35
C ARG A 16 2.95 -37.76 18.96
N GLY A 17 2.15 -38.83 18.84
CA GLY A 17 1.51 -39.24 17.57
C GLY A 17 0.36 -38.31 17.19
N ALA A 18 -0.57 -38.06 18.12
CA ALA A 18 -1.76 -37.25 17.89
C ALA A 18 -1.45 -35.80 17.49
N GLY A 19 -0.46 -35.17 18.14
CA GLY A 19 -0.04 -33.82 17.77
C GLY A 19 0.48 -33.72 16.33
N THR A 20 1.28 -34.70 15.89
CA THR A 20 1.84 -34.72 14.52
C THR A 20 0.75 -34.85 13.47
N VAL A 21 -0.28 -35.67 13.73
CA VAL A 21 -1.44 -35.85 12.83
C VAL A 21 -2.27 -34.57 12.74
N LEU A 22 -2.51 -33.89 13.86
CA LEU A 22 -3.27 -32.64 13.88
C LEU A 22 -2.55 -31.51 13.09
N TYR A 23 -1.23 -31.40 13.21
CA TYR A 23 -0.44 -30.48 12.40
C TYR A 23 -0.53 -30.82 10.92
N GLY A 24 -0.37 -32.09 10.55
CA GLY A 24 -0.48 -32.54 9.16
C GLY A 24 -1.84 -32.23 8.54
N LEU A 25 -2.93 -32.48 9.26
CA LEU A 25 -4.29 -32.16 8.83
C LEU A 25 -4.49 -30.65 8.64
N PHE A 26 -4.01 -29.84 9.57
CA PHE A 26 -4.10 -28.38 9.47
C PHE A 26 -3.38 -27.84 8.22
N PHE A 27 -2.18 -28.34 7.92
CA PHE A 27 -1.45 -27.96 6.69
C PHE A 27 -2.14 -28.44 5.42
N PHE A 28 -2.70 -29.65 5.43
CA PHE A 28 -3.49 -30.15 4.32
C PHE A 28 -4.71 -29.26 4.06
N LEU A 29 -5.42 -28.85 5.12
CA LEU A 29 -6.53 -27.91 5.00
C LEU A 29 -6.08 -26.56 4.45
N CYS A 30 -4.95 -26.00 4.92
CA CYS A 30 -4.41 -24.76 4.36
C CYS A 30 -4.07 -24.89 2.87
N ALA A 31 -3.43 -25.99 2.47
CA ALA A 31 -3.11 -26.25 1.07
C ALA A 31 -4.38 -26.42 0.21
N LEU A 32 -5.38 -27.13 0.72
CA LEU A 32 -6.68 -27.28 0.06
C LEU A 32 -7.39 -25.93 -0.09
N SER A 33 -7.43 -25.11 0.97
CA SER A 33 -8.00 -23.76 0.92
C SER A 33 -7.29 -22.87 -0.09
N PHE A 34 -5.96 -22.97 -0.19
CA PHE A 34 -5.19 -22.26 -1.21
C PHE A 34 -5.57 -22.72 -2.62
N SER A 35 -5.66 -24.03 -2.87
CA SER A 35 -6.05 -24.54 -4.18
C SER A 35 -7.46 -24.08 -4.60
N ILE A 36 -8.41 -24.09 -3.65
CA ILE A 36 -9.76 -23.56 -3.87
C ILE A 36 -9.70 -22.07 -4.19
N PHE A 37 -8.99 -21.29 -3.36
CA PHE A 37 -8.79 -19.85 -3.59
C PHE A 37 -8.21 -19.60 -4.99
N PHE A 38 -7.14 -20.31 -5.34
CA PHE A 38 -6.42 -20.11 -6.60
C PHE A 38 -7.26 -20.40 -7.84
N TYR A 39 -8.17 -21.38 -7.74
CA TYR A 39 -9.07 -21.73 -8.83
C TYR A 39 -10.29 -20.79 -8.89
N GLU A 40 -11.03 -20.66 -7.80
CA GLU A 40 -12.31 -19.93 -7.73
C GLU A 40 -12.15 -18.41 -7.89
N SER A 41 -10.99 -17.84 -7.53
CA SER A 41 -10.71 -16.41 -7.75
C SER A 41 -10.35 -16.07 -9.21
N GLY A 42 -10.31 -17.05 -10.11
CA GLY A 42 -9.88 -16.88 -11.49
C GLY A 42 -8.36 -16.70 -11.66
N ASN A 43 -7.59 -16.85 -10.57
CA ASN A 43 -6.14 -16.68 -10.55
C ASN A 43 -5.39 -17.68 -11.43
N TRP A 44 -5.91 -18.90 -11.60
CA TRP A 44 -5.42 -19.83 -12.62
C TRP A 44 -5.56 -19.26 -14.03
N GLY A 45 -6.72 -18.70 -14.36
CA GLY A 45 -6.98 -18.04 -15.65
C GLY A 45 -6.06 -16.85 -15.88
N ARG A 46 -5.82 -16.01 -14.86
CA ARG A 46 -4.86 -14.89 -14.93
C ARG A 46 -3.43 -15.37 -15.20
N LEU A 47 -3.00 -16.45 -14.53
CA LEU A 47 -1.66 -17.01 -14.72
C LEU A 47 -1.43 -17.50 -16.16
N THR A 48 -2.43 -18.15 -16.75
CA THR A 48 -2.29 -18.79 -18.08
C THR A 48 -2.75 -17.92 -19.25
N GLY A 49 -3.67 -16.98 -19.01
CA GLY A 49 -4.35 -16.21 -20.06
C GLY A 49 -3.67 -14.90 -20.43
N GLU A 50 -2.85 -14.33 -19.55
CA GLU A 50 -2.15 -13.07 -19.81
C GLU A 50 -0.72 -13.33 -20.29
N ALA A 51 -0.38 -12.73 -21.43
CA ALA A 51 0.87 -12.99 -22.17
C ALA A 51 2.16 -12.75 -21.36
N GLY A 52 2.12 -11.96 -20.28
CA GLY A 52 3.28 -11.62 -19.45
C GLY A 52 3.55 -12.54 -18.25
N ASN A 53 2.57 -13.33 -17.79
CA ASN A 53 2.68 -14.04 -16.51
C ASN A 53 3.44 -15.36 -16.59
N LEU A 54 3.24 -16.13 -17.66
CA LEU A 54 4.00 -17.37 -17.90
C LEU A 54 5.50 -17.12 -18.09
N PRO A 55 5.93 -16.13 -18.91
CA PRO A 55 7.34 -15.74 -18.98
C PRO A 55 7.90 -15.31 -17.61
N ALA A 56 7.17 -14.49 -16.85
CA ALA A 56 7.60 -14.07 -15.52
C ALA A 56 7.76 -15.26 -14.55
N LEU A 57 6.84 -16.23 -14.59
CA LEU A 57 6.97 -17.47 -13.81
C LEU A 57 8.21 -18.28 -14.21
N PHE A 58 8.48 -18.36 -15.51
CA PHE A 58 9.65 -19.06 -16.03
C PHE A 58 10.96 -18.39 -15.58
N GLU A 59 11.07 -17.07 -15.70
CA GLU A 59 12.22 -16.28 -15.22
C GLU A 59 12.47 -16.49 -13.73
N ILE A 60 11.42 -16.39 -12.90
CA ILE A 60 11.53 -16.67 -11.46
C ILE A 60 11.89 -18.14 -11.18
N GLY A 61 11.43 -19.08 -12.00
CA GLY A 61 11.85 -20.48 -11.97
C GLY A 61 13.36 -20.64 -12.19
N LEU A 62 13.93 -19.93 -13.16
CA LEU A 62 15.37 -19.92 -13.40
C LEU A 62 16.16 -19.32 -12.23
N VAL A 63 15.68 -18.21 -11.67
CA VAL A 63 16.27 -17.60 -10.48
C VAL A 63 16.26 -18.59 -9.31
N LEU A 64 15.13 -19.28 -9.07
CA LEU A 64 15.02 -20.31 -8.03
C LEU A 64 16.00 -21.47 -8.26
N LEU A 65 16.13 -21.96 -9.49
CA LEU A 65 17.09 -23.01 -9.83
C LEU A 65 18.53 -22.58 -9.54
N LEU A 66 18.89 -21.34 -9.89
CA LEU A 66 20.21 -20.79 -9.60
C LEU A 66 20.46 -20.66 -8.08
N LEU A 67 19.46 -20.21 -7.32
CA LEU A 67 19.54 -20.14 -5.85
C LEU A 67 19.65 -21.54 -5.22
N LEU A 68 18.94 -22.53 -5.75
CA LEU A 68 19.05 -23.93 -5.35
C LEU A 68 20.44 -24.48 -5.65
N LEU A 69 21.07 -24.09 -6.77
CA LEU A 69 22.45 -24.44 -7.09
C LEU A 69 23.44 -23.81 -6.11
N PHE A 70 23.30 -22.52 -5.79
CA PHE A 70 24.10 -21.88 -4.74
C PHE A 70 23.95 -22.58 -3.39
N TYR A 71 22.74 -23.04 -3.07
CA TYR A 71 22.47 -23.79 -1.84
C TYR A 71 23.05 -25.22 -1.87
N ALA A 72 22.91 -25.96 -2.97
CA ALA A 72 23.47 -27.30 -3.13
C ALA A 72 24.99 -27.27 -2.95
N PHE A 73 25.65 -26.25 -3.51
CA PHE A 73 27.08 -26.01 -3.37
C PHE A 73 27.40 -24.96 -2.28
N ARG A 74 26.59 -24.89 -1.21
CA ARG A 74 26.75 -23.90 -0.12
C ARG A 74 28.11 -23.88 0.53
N ARG A 75 28.81 -25.02 0.59
CA ARG A 75 30.19 -25.10 1.12
C ARG A 75 31.20 -24.30 0.29
N ILE A 76 30.88 -24.02 -0.97
CA ILE A 76 31.68 -23.24 -1.91
C ILE A 76 31.18 -21.79 -1.95
N PHE A 77 29.91 -21.60 -2.29
CA PHE A 77 29.32 -20.28 -2.56
C PHE A 77 28.93 -19.53 -1.29
N LEU A 78 28.44 -20.22 -0.25
CA LEU A 78 27.90 -19.60 0.96
C LEU A 78 28.84 -19.72 2.16
N LYS A 79 30.13 -19.99 1.91
CA LYS A 79 31.17 -20.16 2.93
C LYS A 79 31.41 -18.91 3.77
N SER A 80 31.18 -17.73 3.19
CA SER A 80 31.40 -16.45 3.88
C SER A 80 30.33 -15.45 3.48
N ARG A 81 30.07 -14.50 4.38
CA ARG A 81 29.16 -13.39 4.13
C ARG A 81 29.45 -12.63 2.83
N ARG A 82 30.72 -12.40 2.53
CA ARG A 82 31.13 -11.70 1.28
C ARG A 82 30.69 -12.48 0.04
N ARG A 83 30.95 -13.80 0.00
CA ARG A 83 30.54 -14.64 -1.13
C ARG A 83 29.03 -14.73 -1.26
N THR A 84 28.29 -14.81 -0.16
CA THR A 84 26.82 -14.80 -0.22
C THR A 84 26.27 -13.48 -0.77
N LEU A 85 26.83 -12.34 -0.35
CA LEU A 85 26.46 -11.04 -0.91
C LEU A 85 26.79 -10.96 -2.41
N LEU A 86 27.91 -11.54 -2.84
CA LEU A 86 28.24 -11.67 -4.27
C LEU A 86 27.23 -12.55 -5.01
N CYS A 87 26.78 -13.68 -4.44
CA CYS A 87 25.73 -14.51 -5.03
C CYS A 87 24.41 -13.75 -5.17
N ILE A 88 24.00 -13.00 -4.13
CA ILE A 88 22.80 -12.16 -4.19
C ILE A 88 22.96 -11.09 -5.26
N ALA A 89 24.10 -10.39 -5.31
CA ALA A 89 24.37 -9.36 -6.31
C ALA A 89 24.45 -9.92 -7.73
N ALA A 90 24.99 -11.13 -7.91
CA ALA A 90 25.09 -11.81 -9.20
C ALA A 90 23.71 -12.19 -9.78
N VAL A 91 22.68 -12.31 -8.94
CA VAL A 91 21.29 -12.48 -9.38
C VAL A 91 20.60 -11.13 -9.50
N LEU A 92 20.68 -10.30 -8.47
CA LEU A 92 19.94 -9.04 -8.38
C LEU A 92 20.36 -8.01 -9.43
N LEU A 93 21.66 -7.81 -9.67
CA LEU A 93 22.13 -6.74 -10.56
C LEU A 93 21.76 -6.99 -12.03
N PRO A 94 21.90 -8.20 -12.59
CA PRO A 94 21.41 -8.50 -13.93
C PRO A 94 19.91 -8.25 -14.07
N GLU A 95 19.10 -8.76 -13.13
CA GLU A 95 17.64 -8.56 -13.12
C GLU A 95 17.28 -7.07 -13.09
N LEU A 96 17.90 -6.30 -12.20
CA LEU A 96 17.69 -4.85 -12.11
C LEU A 96 18.08 -4.13 -13.40
N TYR A 97 19.14 -4.56 -14.08
CA TYR A 97 19.53 -3.96 -15.35
C TYR A 97 18.55 -4.33 -16.48
N LEU A 98 18.26 -5.62 -16.66
CA LEU A 98 17.41 -6.13 -17.74
C LEU A 98 15.99 -5.56 -17.67
N HIS A 99 15.43 -5.43 -16.46
CA HIS A 99 14.10 -4.86 -16.23
C HIS A 99 14.12 -3.35 -15.97
N ARG A 100 15.23 -2.65 -16.28
CA ARG A 100 15.32 -1.17 -16.22
C ARG A 100 15.00 -0.59 -14.84
N MET A 101 15.47 -1.26 -13.78
CA MET A 101 15.28 -0.91 -12.38
C MET A 101 16.57 -0.49 -11.66
N LEU A 102 17.73 -0.59 -12.32
CA LEU A 102 19.04 -0.30 -11.73
C LEU A 102 19.14 1.14 -11.19
N PHE A 103 18.79 2.13 -12.01
CA PHE A 103 18.83 3.54 -11.61
C PHE A 103 17.77 3.88 -10.54
N PRO A 104 16.48 3.48 -10.69
CA PRO A 104 15.49 3.61 -9.62
C PRO A 104 15.95 3.04 -8.28
N PHE A 105 16.50 1.81 -8.29
CA PHE A 105 16.96 1.12 -7.10
C PHE A 105 18.02 1.92 -6.33
N PHE A 106 19.08 2.37 -7.01
CA PHE A 106 20.18 3.07 -6.37
C PHE A 106 19.84 4.51 -5.98
N LEU A 107 19.19 5.29 -6.85
CA LEU A 107 18.90 6.69 -6.57
C LEU A 107 17.87 6.83 -5.44
N SER A 108 16.76 6.09 -5.53
CA SER A 108 15.74 6.08 -4.47
C SER A 108 16.30 5.50 -3.17
N GLY A 109 17.18 4.48 -3.25
CA GLY A 109 17.84 3.90 -2.08
C GLY A 109 18.80 4.87 -1.38
N LEU A 110 19.59 5.62 -2.15
CA LEU A 110 20.46 6.67 -1.61
C LEU A 110 19.64 7.76 -0.91
N TYR A 111 18.56 8.21 -1.55
CA TYR A 111 17.67 9.22 -0.98
C TYR A 111 16.96 8.73 0.28
N PHE A 112 16.41 7.52 0.26
CA PHE A 112 15.80 6.88 1.43
C PHE A 112 16.82 6.76 2.58
N TRP A 113 18.08 6.43 2.26
CA TRP A 113 19.13 6.35 3.26
C TRP A 113 19.47 7.71 3.88
N LEU A 114 19.47 8.80 3.11
CA LEU A 114 19.64 10.16 3.64
C LEU A 114 18.52 10.52 4.62
N LEU A 115 17.26 10.21 4.29
CA LEU A 115 16.14 10.42 5.21
C LEU A 115 16.26 9.53 6.45
N PHE A 116 16.64 8.26 6.29
CA PHE A 116 16.88 7.36 7.41
C PHE A 116 17.95 7.92 8.37
N LEU A 117 19.02 8.52 7.85
CA LEU A 117 20.03 9.19 8.68
C LEU A 117 19.45 10.36 9.45
N LEU A 118 18.63 11.19 8.80
CA LEU A 118 17.95 12.31 9.47
C LEU A 118 17.03 11.80 10.59
N PHE A 119 16.21 10.79 10.32
CA PHE A 119 15.39 10.13 11.32
C PHE A 119 16.22 9.55 12.47
N PHE A 120 17.35 8.91 12.17
CA PHE A 120 18.25 8.39 13.19
C PHE A 120 18.87 9.49 14.05
N LEU A 121 19.18 10.67 13.50
CA LEU A 121 19.67 11.80 14.29
C LEU A 121 18.60 12.35 15.24
N LEU A 122 17.35 12.39 14.79
CA LEU A 122 16.20 12.90 15.56
C LEU A 122 15.72 11.92 16.63
N PHE A 123 15.68 10.62 16.31
CA PHE A 123 15.16 9.55 17.17
C PHE A 123 16.26 8.71 17.87
N GLY A 124 17.53 8.87 17.49
CA GLY A 124 18.66 8.11 18.02
C GLY A 124 19.27 8.72 19.29
N GLU A 125 20.20 7.97 19.89
CA GLU A 125 21.03 8.48 20.99
C GLU A 125 22.23 9.20 20.38
N GLY A 126 22.22 10.55 20.37
CA GLY A 126 23.17 11.43 19.67
C GLY A 126 24.65 11.37 20.11
N ARG A 127 25.25 10.18 20.24
CA ARG A 127 26.65 9.96 20.64
C ARG A 127 27.45 9.04 19.71
N ARG A 128 26.86 8.43 18.68
CA ARG A 128 27.58 7.53 17.75
C ARG A 128 27.28 7.87 16.29
N VAL A 129 28.34 7.85 15.48
CA VAL A 129 28.26 8.04 14.03
C VAL A 129 27.30 7.00 13.44
N PRO A 130 26.21 7.42 12.77
CA PRO A 130 25.16 6.52 12.27
C PRO A 130 25.72 5.40 11.40
N LEU A 131 26.71 5.72 10.57
CA LEU A 131 27.37 4.77 9.68
C LEU A 131 28.09 3.65 10.42
N ARG A 132 28.74 3.91 11.57
CA ARG A 132 29.43 2.85 12.35
C ARG A 132 28.44 1.90 13.00
N GLU A 133 27.32 2.40 13.51
CA GLU A 133 26.32 1.58 14.17
C GLU A 133 25.45 0.83 13.15
N LEU A 134 25.22 1.43 11.98
CA LEU A 134 24.63 0.78 10.81
C LEU A 134 25.57 -0.30 10.25
N LEU A 135 26.87 -0.03 10.07
CA LEU A 135 27.85 -1.02 9.61
C LEU A 135 28.03 -2.14 10.63
N ARG A 136 27.96 -1.84 11.94
CA ARG A 136 27.88 -2.87 13.00
C ARG A 136 26.56 -3.62 12.94
N SER A 137 25.45 -2.96 12.63
CA SER A 137 24.13 -3.60 12.49
C SER A 137 24.04 -4.45 11.22
N ALA A 138 24.69 -4.03 10.14
CA ALA A 138 24.89 -4.78 8.92
C ALA A 138 25.86 -5.94 9.19
N ALA A 139 26.94 -5.72 9.96
CA ALA A 139 27.78 -6.79 10.52
C ALA A 139 27.02 -7.70 11.50
N SER A 140 25.90 -7.22 12.04
CA SER A 140 24.91 -7.96 12.83
C SER A 140 23.80 -8.63 11.98
N LEU A 141 23.83 -8.51 10.64
CA LEU A 141 23.04 -9.34 9.70
C LEU A 141 23.67 -10.73 9.56
N PRO A 142 22.89 -11.83 9.60
CA PRO A 142 23.33 -13.22 9.76
C PRO A 142 24.69 -13.60 9.14
N GLY A 143 25.43 -14.50 9.82
CA GLY A 143 26.61 -15.16 9.25
C GLY A 143 26.18 -16.20 8.19
N PRO A 144 26.83 -17.38 8.06
CA PRO A 144 26.45 -18.42 7.08
C PRO A 144 24.96 -18.88 7.11
N ASP A 145 24.14 -18.40 8.04
CA ASP A 145 22.67 -18.49 8.06
C ASP A 145 21.94 -17.58 7.04
N PHE A 146 22.55 -17.21 5.91
CA PHE A 146 21.96 -16.35 4.86
C PHE A 146 20.79 -16.99 4.09
N LEU A 147 20.44 -18.24 4.39
CA LEU A 147 19.45 -18.99 3.64
C LEU A 147 18.08 -18.28 3.53
N PRO A 148 17.50 -17.71 4.59
CA PRO A 148 16.21 -17.03 4.48
C PRO A 148 16.27 -15.80 3.57
N LEU A 149 17.42 -15.10 3.52
CA LEU A 149 17.60 -13.93 2.67
C LEU A 149 17.75 -14.31 1.19
N LEU A 150 18.42 -15.42 0.90
CA LEU A 150 18.49 -15.98 -0.45
C LEU A 150 17.10 -16.35 -0.95
N PHE A 151 16.30 -17.03 -0.13
CA PHE A 151 14.93 -17.41 -0.49
C PHE A 151 13.92 -16.24 -0.47
N SER A 152 14.24 -15.09 0.12
CA SER A 152 13.42 -13.89 -0.08
C SER A 152 13.64 -13.24 -1.45
N LEU A 153 14.78 -13.50 -2.11
CA LEU A 153 15.16 -12.80 -3.33
C LEU A 153 14.14 -12.96 -4.47
N PRO A 154 13.58 -14.16 -4.76
CA PRO A 154 12.55 -14.31 -5.79
C PRO A 154 11.29 -13.46 -5.53
N LEU A 155 10.85 -13.39 -4.27
CA LEU A 155 9.68 -12.59 -3.87
C LEU A 155 9.94 -11.09 -4.05
N LEU A 156 11.16 -10.65 -3.75
CA LEU A 156 11.59 -9.26 -3.96
C LEU A 156 11.72 -8.93 -5.45
N LEU A 157 12.28 -9.85 -6.25
CA LEU A 157 12.46 -9.68 -7.69
C LEU A 157 11.12 -9.60 -8.43
N ILE A 158 10.12 -10.40 -8.03
CA ILE A 158 8.76 -10.26 -8.58
C ILE A 158 8.26 -8.81 -8.46
N GLN A 159 8.43 -8.20 -7.28
CA GLN A 159 8.00 -6.82 -7.05
C GLN A 159 8.84 -5.80 -7.85
N LEU A 160 10.16 -5.98 -7.88
CA LEU A 160 11.07 -5.10 -8.61
C LEU A 160 10.79 -5.14 -10.12
N ASN A 161 10.68 -6.33 -10.69
CA ASN A 161 10.62 -6.51 -12.14
C ASN A 161 9.29 -6.03 -12.73
N ARG A 162 8.19 -5.98 -11.96
CA ARG A 162 6.89 -5.43 -12.44
C ARG A 162 6.65 -3.97 -12.15
N MET A 163 7.47 -3.33 -11.31
CA MET A 163 7.21 -2.00 -10.77
C MET A 163 6.96 -0.92 -11.85
N ASN A 164 7.62 -1.01 -13.01
CA ASN A 164 7.45 -0.01 -14.08
C ASN A 164 6.08 -0.06 -14.78
N ILE A 165 5.40 -1.21 -14.73
CA ILE A 165 4.14 -1.47 -15.44
C ILE A 165 2.97 -1.73 -14.47
N ALA A 166 3.23 -1.71 -13.16
CA ALA A 166 2.23 -1.93 -12.12
C ALA A 166 1.72 -0.60 -11.51
N ALA A 167 1.55 0.44 -12.32
CA ALA A 167 0.97 1.71 -11.87
C ALA A 167 -0.55 1.56 -11.67
N ASP A 168 -0.97 1.45 -10.41
CA ASP A 168 -2.38 1.24 -10.05
C ASP A 168 -3.18 2.53 -9.91
N TYR A 169 -4.51 2.36 -9.87
CA TYR A 169 -5.49 3.43 -9.76
C TYR A 169 -5.17 4.43 -8.64
N ASP A 170 -4.88 3.96 -7.42
CA ASP A 170 -4.62 4.87 -6.31
C ASP A 170 -3.27 5.58 -6.47
N SER A 171 -2.24 4.84 -6.92
CA SER A 171 -0.93 5.43 -7.21
C SER A 171 -1.02 6.52 -8.28
N LEU A 172 -1.77 6.31 -9.36
CA LEU A 172 -1.97 7.26 -10.45
C LEU A 172 -2.94 8.38 -10.08
N ARG A 173 -3.85 8.20 -9.13
CA ARG A 173 -4.75 9.27 -8.72
C ARG A 173 -4.01 10.38 -7.96
N TYR A 174 -3.02 10.02 -7.14
CA TYR A 174 -2.25 11.00 -6.36
C TYR A 174 -0.74 10.73 -6.30
N GLY A 175 -0.31 9.59 -5.76
CA GLY A 175 1.08 9.38 -5.31
C GLY A 175 2.12 9.65 -6.39
N LEU A 176 1.99 8.99 -7.54
CA LEU A 176 2.90 9.10 -8.69
C LEU A 176 2.87 10.45 -9.40
N ARG A 177 1.81 11.23 -9.17
CA ARG A 177 1.56 12.53 -9.79
C ARG A 177 1.62 13.68 -8.80
N SER A 178 2.22 13.49 -7.63
CA SER A 178 2.35 14.55 -6.63
C SER A 178 2.92 15.86 -7.19
N SER A 179 3.81 15.81 -8.19
CA SER A 179 4.32 17.01 -8.88
C SER A 179 3.30 17.76 -9.74
N TYR A 180 2.17 17.14 -10.09
CA TYR A 180 1.07 17.73 -10.87
C TYR A 180 -0.15 18.07 -10.01
N VAL A 181 -0.48 17.25 -9.01
CA VAL A 181 -1.72 17.38 -8.22
C VAL A 181 -1.52 17.92 -6.80
N LEU A 182 -0.28 18.01 -6.32
CA LEU A 182 0.01 18.45 -4.96
C LEU A 182 1.00 19.62 -4.89
N PHE A 183 2.07 19.57 -5.69
CA PHE A 183 3.17 20.54 -5.66
C PHE A 183 3.19 21.44 -6.90
N ASN A 184 2.02 21.70 -7.46
CA ASN A 184 1.81 22.47 -8.69
C ASN A 184 1.38 23.93 -8.42
N GLY A 185 1.75 24.43 -7.24
CA GLY A 185 1.37 25.72 -6.69
C GLY A 185 1.88 25.83 -5.25
N ASP A 186 1.26 26.68 -4.44
CA ASP A 186 1.53 26.70 -3.00
C ASP A 186 0.97 25.44 -2.33
N PHE A 187 1.78 24.80 -1.48
CA PHE A 187 1.42 23.55 -0.80
C PHE A 187 0.13 23.68 0.03
N PHE A 188 -0.14 24.87 0.56
CA PHE A 188 -1.31 25.16 1.39
C PHE A 188 -2.56 25.59 0.60
N SER A 189 -2.45 25.77 -0.71
CA SER A 189 -3.55 26.22 -1.56
C SER A 189 -4.45 25.06 -2.03
N ALA A 190 -5.72 25.36 -2.28
CA ALA A 190 -6.64 24.42 -2.92
C ALA A 190 -6.36 24.41 -4.44
N LEU A 191 -5.99 23.25 -4.97
CA LEU A 191 -5.67 23.06 -6.40
C LEU A 191 -6.90 22.63 -7.22
N GLY A 192 -8.10 22.96 -6.75
CA GLY A 192 -9.36 22.66 -7.43
C GLY A 192 -9.81 21.20 -7.40
N GLN A 193 -9.14 20.36 -6.61
CA GLN A 193 -9.48 18.95 -6.47
C GLN A 193 -10.33 18.71 -5.22
N ILE A 194 -11.46 18.02 -5.38
CA ILE A 194 -12.45 17.88 -4.30
C ILE A 194 -12.36 16.57 -3.54
N ASN A 195 -11.88 15.50 -4.18
CA ASN A 195 -11.88 14.19 -3.54
C ASN A 195 -11.00 14.16 -2.27
N ALA A 196 -11.49 13.47 -1.23
CA ALA A 196 -10.82 13.31 0.04
C ALA A 196 -9.38 12.78 -0.10
N VAL A 197 -9.09 11.97 -1.12
CA VAL A 197 -7.74 11.47 -1.39
C VAL A 197 -6.72 12.61 -1.59
N TYR A 198 -7.12 13.78 -2.10
CA TYR A 198 -6.25 14.94 -2.32
C TYR A 198 -6.05 15.79 -1.05
N SER A 199 -6.93 15.64 -0.06
CA SER A 199 -6.88 16.35 1.23
C SER A 199 -6.41 15.48 2.40
N TYR A 200 -6.27 14.16 2.21
CA TYR A 200 -5.63 13.26 3.17
C TYR A 200 -4.23 13.74 3.59
N PRO A 201 -3.74 13.32 4.77
CA PRO A 201 -2.39 13.63 5.21
C PRO A 201 -1.33 13.27 4.15
N LYS A 202 -0.56 14.27 3.70
CA LYS A 202 0.41 14.18 2.59
C LYS A 202 1.84 13.94 3.01
N GLY A 203 2.06 13.30 4.16
CA GLY A 203 3.39 13.06 4.70
C GLY A 203 4.25 12.17 3.79
N LEU A 204 3.67 11.16 3.14
CA LEU A 204 4.42 10.27 2.25
C LEU A 204 4.89 11.03 1.02
N GLU A 205 4.01 11.82 0.42
CA GLU A 205 4.28 12.61 -0.78
C GLU A 205 5.29 13.72 -0.50
N ILE A 206 5.28 14.34 0.68
CA ILE A 206 6.36 15.26 1.10
C ILE A 206 7.69 14.52 1.17
N LEU A 207 7.73 13.32 1.76
CA LEU A 207 8.96 12.55 1.89
C LEU A 207 9.47 12.05 0.53
N SER A 208 8.61 11.68 -0.41
CA SER A 208 8.99 11.19 -1.74
C SER A 208 9.07 12.27 -2.81
N PHE A 209 8.72 13.53 -2.51
CA PHE A 209 8.61 14.63 -3.48
C PHE A 209 9.84 14.82 -4.41
N PRO A 210 11.09 14.78 -3.92
CA PRO A 210 12.24 14.92 -4.82
C PRO A 210 12.29 13.85 -5.92
N LEU A 211 11.72 12.67 -5.67
CA LEU A 211 11.66 11.56 -6.62
C LEU A 211 10.53 11.74 -7.66
N SER A 212 9.58 12.66 -7.45
CA SER A 212 8.41 12.82 -8.34
C SER A 212 8.60 13.72 -9.55
N HIS A 213 9.79 14.31 -9.70
CA HIS A 213 10.15 15.13 -10.86
C HIS A 213 10.76 14.35 -12.02
N PHE A 214 11.08 13.07 -11.79
CA PHE A 214 11.67 12.21 -12.81
C PHE A 214 10.60 11.62 -13.72
N ARG A 215 11.00 11.29 -14.95
CA ARG A 215 10.15 10.64 -15.96
C ARG A 215 9.90 9.15 -15.72
N CYS A 216 10.12 8.67 -14.49
CA CYS A 216 10.11 7.25 -14.13
C CYS A 216 9.35 7.08 -12.81
N PHE A 217 8.18 6.44 -12.86
CA PHE A 217 7.31 6.21 -11.70
C PHE A 217 7.95 5.27 -10.68
N SER A 218 8.77 4.32 -11.14
CA SER A 218 9.49 3.38 -10.30
C SER A 218 10.44 4.04 -9.30
N LEU A 219 10.89 5.27 -9.51
CA LEU A 219 11.68 5.98 -8.51
C LEU A 219 10.88 6.22 -7.21
N GLN A 220 9.61 6.64 -7.37
CA GLN A 220 8.71 6.88 -6.24
C GLN A 220 8.26 5.55 -5.62
N LEU A 221 7.88 4.56 -6.44
CA LEU A 221 7.52 3.23 -5.93
C LEU A 221 8.69 2.54 -5.20
N MET A 222 9.92 2.75 -5.65
CA MET A 222 11.10 2.22 -4.99
C MET A 222 11.27 2.78 -3.56
N PHE A 223 10.76 3.98 -3.27
CA PHE A 223 10.74 4.49 -1.89
C PHE A 223 9.93 3.58 -0.96
N GLN A 224 8.83 3.04 -1.47
CA GLN A 224 7.94 2.11 -0.74
C GLN A 224 8.59 0.75 -0.60
N PHE A 225 9.28 0.29 -1.64
CA PHE A 225 10.10 -0.90 -1.58
C PHE A 225 11.18 -0.79 -0.49
N TRP A 226 11.91 0.34 -0.41
CA TRP A 226 12.86 0.58 0.67
C TRP A 226 12.21 0.68 2.05
N THR A 227 11.00 1.23 2.12
CA THR A 227 10.18 1.25 3.34
C THR A 227 9.82 -0.17 3.81
N MET A 228 9.45 -1.07 2.89
CA MET A 228 9.25 -2.49 3.18
C MET A 228 10.53 -3.14 3.74
N ILE A 229 11.69 -2.88 3.12
CA ILE A 229 12.99 -3.38 3.63
C ILE A 229 13.28 -2.82 5.04
N ALA A 230 12.94 -1.57 5.31
CA ALA A 230 13.07 -0.97 6.64
C ALA A 230 12.14 -1.61 7.67
N CYS A 231 10.89 -1.93 7.31
CA CYS A 231 9.97 -2.72 8.15
C CYS A 231 10.55 -4.09 8.49
N ALA A 232 11.04 -4.82 7.49
CA ALA A 232 11.69 -6.13 7.68
C ALA A 232 12.89 -6.04 8.63
N PHE A 233 13.73 -5.02 8.47
CA PHE A 233 14.86 -4.77 9.36
C PHE A 233 14.40 -4.45 10.79
N LEU A 234 13.36 -3.65 10.97
CA LEU A 234 12.84 -3.30 12.27
C LEU A 234 12.19 -4.49 12.99
N LEU A 235 11.45 -5.34 12.27
CA LEU A 235 10.94 -6.62 12.76
C LEU A 235 12.08 -7.50 13.27
N PHE A 236 13.16 -7.64 12.49
CA PHE A 236 14.36 -8.35 12.91
C PHE A 236 14.92 -7.76 14.22
N ARG A 237 15.01 -6.43 14.34
CA ARG A 237 15.52 -5.75 15.55
C ARG A 237 14.60 -5.96 16.76
N ILE A 238 13.28 -5.93 16.58
CA ILE A 238 12.31 -6.20 17.64
C ILE A 238 12.49 -7.64 18.15
N LEU A 239 12.58 -8.64 17.26
CA LEU A 239 12.80 -10.03 17.67
C LEU A 239 14.13 -10.22 18.42
N ARG A 240 15.18 -9.52 18.00
CA ARG A 240 16.47 -9.50 18.71
C ARG A 240 16.33 -8.87 20.10
N LEU A 241 15.56 -7.79 20.23
CA LEU A 241 15.25 -7.14 21.51
C LEU A 241 14.44 -8.03 22.45
N LEU A 242 13.60 -8.91 21.91
CA LEU A 242 12.85 -9.92 22.67
C LEU A 242 13.72 -11.10 23.12
N GLY A 243 14.98 -11.19 22.66
CA GLY A 243 15.93 -12.25 23.00
C GLY A 243 15.94 -13.43 22.01
N ARG A 244 15.38 -13.29 20.82
CA ARG A 244 15.38 -14.34 19.79
C ARG A 244 16.75 -14.46 19.11
N ALA A 245 17.15 -15.68 18.76
CA ALA A 245 18.41 -15.94 18.05
C ALA A 245 18.40 -15.33 16.64
N ARG A 246 19.58 -14.94 16.14
CA ARG A 246 19.77 -14.25 14.86
C ARG A 246 19.21 -15.02 13.67
N ARG A 247 19.50 -16.33 13.61
CA ARG A 247 19.00 -17.25 12.58
C ARG A 247 17.48 -17.30 12.57
N ASP A 248 16.86 -17.44 13.74
CA ASP A 248 15.39 -17.52 13.85
C ASP A 248 14.73 -16.20 13.47
N SER A 249 15.34 -15.06 13.84
CA SER A 249 14.88 -13.74 13.40
C SER A 249 14.95 -13.55 11.89
N SER A 250 15.93 -14.13 11.19
CA SER A 250 15.97 -14.08 9.72
C SER A 250 14.88 -14.93 9.05
N TYR A 251 14.43 -16.03 9.67
CA TYR A 251 13.27 -16.76 9.17
C TYR A 251 11.97 -15.96 9.32
N ALA A 252 11.82 -15.18 10.39
CA ALA A 252 10.70 -14.26 10.51
C ALA A 252 10.70 -13.22 9.38
N VAL A 253 11.88 -12.71 9.01
CA VAL A 253 12.02 -11.80 7.85
C VAL A 253 11.60 -12.48 6.54
N LEU A 254 11.97 -13.74 6.32
CA LEU A 254 11.48 -14.50 5.16
C LEU A 254 9.94 -14.61 5.19
N PHE A 255 9.35 -14.95 6.34
CA PHE A 255 7.89 -15.01 6.47
C PHE A 255 7.21 -13.67 6.20
N PHE A 256 7.82 -12.56 6.59
CA PHE A 256 7.33 -11.23 6.25
C PHE A 256 7.27 -11.01 4.73
N PHE A 257 8.26 -11.49 3.96
CA PHE A 257 8.24 -11.41 2.50
C PHE A 257 7.36 -12.46 1.83
N LEU A 258 7.00 -13.55 2.52
CA LEU A 258 6.02 -14.53 2.04
C LEU A 258 4.59 -14.00 2.04
N MET A 259 4.34 -12.90 2.75
CA MET A 259 3.03 -12.26 2.81
C MET A 259 2.87 -11.39 1.56
N SER A 260 2.07 -11.85 0.60
CA SER A 260 1.76 -11.08 -0.63
C SER A 260 1.18 -9.70 -0.31
N SER A 261 0.46 -9.56 0.81
CA SER A 261 -0.02 -8.27 1.33
C SER A 261 1.10 -7.22 1.42
N VAL A 262 2.23 -7.60 2.01
CA VAL A 262 3.40 -6.73 2.19
C VAL A 262 4.06 -6.41 0.85
N GLY A 263 4.25 -7.44 0.02
CA GLY A 263 4.86 -7.29 -1.29
C GLY A 263 4.05 -6.36 -2.21
N ASN A 264 2.73 -6.55 -2.28
CA ASN A 264 1.86 -5.77 -3.14
C ASN A 264 1.76 -4.31 -2.69
N MET A 265 1.76 -4.04 -1.37
CA MET A 265 1.86 -2.66 -0.87
C MET A 265 3.21 -2.00 -1.21
N SER A 266 4.27 -2.76 -1.50
CA SER A 266 5.61 -2.23 -1.79
C SER A 266 5.76 -1.65 -3.19
N ILE A 267 4.83 -1.96 -4.09
CA ILE A 267 4.78 -1.45 -5.48
C ILE A 267 3.61 -0.48 -5.70
N THR A 268 3.06 0.07 -4.61
CA THR A 268 1.93 0.99 -4.63
C THR A 268 2.32 2.26 -3.88
N ALA A 269 2.03 3.44 -4.42
CA ALA A 269 2.28 4.74 -3.79
C ALA A 269 1.24 5.07 -2.69
N LYS A 270 0.94 4.09 -1.81
CA LYS A 270 0.01 4.20 -0.68
C LYS A 270 0.70 4.33 0.67
N THR A 271 0.02 4.90 1.66
CA THR A 271 0.64 5.23 2.94
C THR A 271 0.76 4.06 3.93
N ASP A 272 0.34 2.86 3.53
CA ASP A 272 0.31 1.65 4.38
C ASP A 272 1.67 1.27 4.96
N LEU A 273 2.70 1.12 4.14
CA LEU A 273 4.02 0.66 4.59
C LEU A 273 4.75 1.68 5.46
N ILE A 274 4.66 2.97 5.14
CA ILE A 274 5.29 4.03 5.95
C ILE A 274 4.57 4.15 7.30
N THR A 275 3.25 3.99 7.33
CA THR A 275 2.47 3.95 8.58
C THR A 275 2.86 2.74 9.42
N LEU A 276 3.00 1.56 8.81
CA LEU A 276 3.49 0.35 9.47
C LEU A 276 4.90 0.55 10.05
N LEU A 277 5.81 1.15 9.29
CA LEU A 277 7.18 1.42 9.75
C LEU A 277 7.17 2.25 11.05
N VAL A 278 6.35 3.29 11.09
CA VAL A 278 6.20 4.15 12.26
C VAL A 278 5.54 3.41 13.43
N GLN A 279 4.54 2.58 13.17
CA GLN A 279 3.88 1.75 14.22
C GLN A 279 4.83 0.71 14.80
N LEU A 280 5.66 0.06 13.98
CA LEU A 280 6.71 -0.84 14.43
C LEU A 280 7.80 -0.08 15.21
N ALA A 281 8.12 1.16 14.81
CA ALA A 281 9.08 2.00 15.54
C ALA A 281 8.52 2.38 16.91
N MET A 282 7.24 2.74 16.99
CA MET A 282 6.53 2.96 18.25
C MET A 282 6.65 1.75 19.17
N LEU A 283 6.29 0.55 18.69
CA LEU A 283 6.45 -0.69 19.46
C LEU A 283 7.91 -0.88 19.91
N PHE A 284 8.88 -0.70 19.02
CA PHE A 284 10.30 -0.84 19.34
C PHE A 284 10.74 0.10 20.47
N PHE A 285 10.31 1.37 20.46
CA PHE A 285 10.63 2.33 21.54
C PHE A 285 9.97 1.95 22.87
N PHE A 286 8.70 1.54 22.85
CA PHE A 286 8.03 1.05 24.06
C PHE A 286 8.69 -0.18 24.67
N LEU A 287 9.13 -1.14 23.85
CA LEU A 287 9.87 -2.31 24.32
C LEU A 287 11.25 -1.96 24.92
N ARG A 288 11.80 -0.79 24.59
CA ARG A 288 13.02 -0.23 25.18
C ARG A 288 12.75 0.65 26.42
N GLY A 289 11.48 0.94 26.73
CA GLY A 289 11.08 1.86 27.80
C GLY A 289 11.07 3.35 27.39
N GLU A 290 11.28 3.66 26.11
CA GLU A 290 11.42 5.02 25.58
C GLU A 290 10.06 5.61 25.15
N TRP A 291 9.16 5.79 26.12
CA TRP A 291 7.76 6.17 25.84
C TRP A 291 7.62 7.53 25.13
N LEU A 292 8.52 8.49 25.36
CA LEU A 292 8.46 9.81 24.69
C LEU A 292 8.71 9.69 23.18
N LYS A 293 9.63 8.80 22.77
CA LYS A 293 9.84 8.49 21.34
C LYS A 293 8.70 7.66 20.77
N GLY A 294 8.10 6.79 21.59
CA GLY A 294 6.84 6.12 21.26
C GLY A 294 5.71 7.12 20.95
N THR A 295 5.58 8.17 21.77
CA THR A 295 4.64 9.28 21.54
C THR A 295 5.01 10.11 20.31
N ALA A 296 6.30 10.37 20.07
CA ALA A 296 6.74 11.02 18.85
C ALA A 296 6.36 10.22 17.59
N ALA A 297 6.48 8.89 17.64
CA ALA A 297 6.05 8.00 16.56
C ALA A 297 4.52 8.02 16.37
N LEU A 298 3.73 8.05 17.46
CA LEU A 298 2.28 8.26 17.37
C LEU A 298 1.94 9.52 16.58
N VAL A 299 2.46 10.67 17.01
CA VAL A 299 2.19 11.97 16.38
C VAL A 299 2.60 11.95 14.91
N LEU A 300 3.76 11.39 14.61
CA LEU A 300 4.26 11.28 13.23
C LEU A 300 3.34 10.41 12.36
N SER A 301 2.74 9.34 12.89
CA SER A 301 1.87 8.45 12.12
C SER A 301 0.64 9.14 11.55
N TYR A 302 0.14 10.20 12.21
CA TYR A 302 -0.99 11.00 11.74
C TYR A 302 -0.68 11.79 10.46
N SER A 303 0.61 11.99 10.14
CA SER A 303 1.02 12.63 8.88
C SER A 303 0.82 11.75 7.66
N PHE A 304 0.62 10.44 7.83
CA PHE A 304 0.64 9.49 6.71
C PHE A 304 -0.73 8.94 6.37
N LYS A 305 -1.58 8.62 7.34
CA LYS A 305 -2.84 7.93 7.05
C LYS A 305 -3.96 8.43 7.94
N PRO A 306 -5.15 8.80 7.41
CA PRO A 306 -6.28 9.22 8.24
C PRO A 306 -6.66 8.16 9.28
N THR A 307 -6.66 6.88 8.90
CA THR A 307 -6.98 5.76 9.80
C THR A 307 -5.92 5.53 10.88
N ALA A 308 -4.72 6.12 10.77
CA ALA A 308 -3.73 6.10 11.85
C ALA A 308 -4.24 6.77 13.13
N VAL A 309 -5.15 7.75 13.01
CA VAL A 309 -5.83 8.38 14.16
C VAL A 309 -6.57 7.34 15.02
N VAL A 310 -7.05 6.24 14.44
CA VAL A 310 -7.67 5.14 15.21
C VAL A 310 -6.63 4.12 15.63
N PHE A 311 -5.94 3.49 14.68
CA PHE A 311 -5.10 2.32 14.95
C PHE A 311 -3.80 2.66 15.66
N SER A 312 -3.15 3.78 15.34
CA SER A 312 -1.92 4.21 16.02
C SER A 312 -2.24 4.71 17.42
N THR A 313 -3.34 5.45 17.61
CA THR A 313 -3.79 5.90 18.94
C THR A 313 -4.12 4.70 19.83
N ALA A 314 -4.87 3.73 19.32
CA ALA A 314 -5.15 2.50 20.06
C ALA A 314 -3.86 1.77 20.45
N SER A 315 -2.92 1.61 19.50
CA SER A 315 -1.63 0.99 19.77
C SER A 315 -0.85 1.72 20.87
N TRP A 316 -0.79 3.05 20.81
CA TRP A 316 -0.13 3.87 21.82
C TRP A 316 -0.81 3.76 23.19
N LEU A 317 -2.15 3.84 23.26
CA LEU A 317 -2.91 3.72 24.50
C LEU A 317 -2.66 2.37 25.17
N ILE A 318 -2.68 1.29 24.39
CA ILE A 318 -2.41 -0.06 24.88
C ILE A 318 -0.99 -0.17 25.43
N LEU A 319 0.01 0.31 24.68
CA LEU A 319 1.41 0.24 25.08
C LEU A 319 1.71 1.13 26.29
N MET A 320 1.14 2.33 26.36
CA MET A 320 1.24 3.23 27.51
C MET A 320 0.60 2.63 28.75
N ALA A 321 -0.63 2.14 28.65
CA ALA A 321 -1.33 1.51 29.77
C ALA A 321 -0.56 0.29 30.29
N GLY A 322 -0.07 -0.57 29.39
CA GLY A 322 0.77 -1.71 29.74
C GLY A 322 2.08 -1.28 30.41
N SER A 323 2.74 -0.24 29.91
CA SER A 323 3.99 0.29 30.49
C SER A 323 3.76 0.92 31.86
N LEU A 324 2.68 1.67 32.04
CA LEU A 324 2.27 2.24 33.32
C LEU A 324 1.94 1.15 34.34
N TYR A 325 1.19 0.13 33.94
CA TYR A 325 0.89 -1.04 34.78
C TYR A 325 2.18 -1.71 35.29
N LEU A 326 3.16 -1.94 34.40
CA LEU A 326 4.46 -2.51 34.75
C LEU A 326 5.26 -1.59 35.68
N THR A 327 5.19 -0.27 35.47
CA THR A 327 5.90 0.74 36.27
C THR A 327 5.32 0.84 37.68
N ILE A 328 3.98 0.86 37.81
CA ILE A 328 3.29 0.88 39.10
C ILE A 328 3.67 -0.34 39.95
N ARG A 329 3.84 -1.50 39.29
CA ARG A 329 4.24 -2.76 39.91
C ARG A 329 5.74 -2.88 40.20
N SER A 330 6.56 -1.98 39.66
CA SER A 330 8.00 -1.91 39.96
C SER A 330 8.27 -0.85 41.02
N GLU A 331 9.06 -1.18 42.04
CA GLU A 331 9.27 -0.33 43.23
C GLU A 331 10.12 0.94 42.99
N GLY A 332 10.55 1.25 41.75
CA GLY A 332 11.40 2.40 41.43
C GLY A 332 10.72 3.48 40.59
N ARG A 333 10.11 4.49 41.23
CA ARG A 333 9.30 5.53 40.55
C ARG A 333 10.03 6.84 40.17
N ALA A 334 11.17 7.16 40.77
CA ALA A 334 11.69 8.54 40.75
C ALA A 334 12.74 8.87 39.65
N GLY A 335 13.45 7.87 39.09
CA GLY A 335 14.54 8.11 38.12
C GLY A 335 14.11 8.19 36.64
N LEU A 336 12.94 7.65 36.30
CA LEU A 336 12.51 7.42 34.91
C LEU A 336 12.15 8.71 34.16
N LEU A 337 11.60 9.72 34.86
CA LEU A 337 11.05 10.94 34.23
C LEU A 337 12.12 11.97 33.81
N ARG A 338 13.28 12.00 34.49
CA ARG A 338 14.29 13.05 34.28
C ARG A 338 15.28 12.74 33.16
N GLU A 339 15.60 11.46 32.94
CA GLU A 339 16.54 11.04 31.88
C GLU A 339 15.86 10.97 30.50
N GLU A 340 14.57 10.67 30.45
CA GLU A 340 13.75 10.56 29.23
C GLU A 340 13.47 11.91 28.55
N ARG A 341 13.27 12.98 29.34
CA ARG A 341 13.05 14.35 28.81
C ARG A 341 14.22 14.82 27.93
N ARG A 342 15.43 14.29 28.17
CA ARG A 342 16.65 14.57 27.39
C ARG A 342 16.81 13.71 26.14
N LYS A 343 16.10 12.57 26.03
CA LYS A 343 16.31 11.56 24.97
C LYS A 343 15.20 11.47 23.92
N GLY A 344 14.01 12.04 24.15
CA GLY A 344 12.89 12.00 23.18
C GLY A 344 12.34 13.36 22.72
N GLY A 345 12.79 14.47 23.31
CA GLY A 345 12.22 15.81 23.03
C GLY A 345 12.40 16.28 21.58
N ALA A 346 13.57 16.04 20.98
CA ALA A 346 13.84 16.41 19.59
C ALA A 346 12.95 15.62 18.61
N ALA A 347 12.79 14.31 18.83
CA ALA A 347 11.88 13.48 18.06
C ALA A 347 10.43 13.98 18.15
N LEU A 348 9.96 14.28 19.36
CA LEU A 348 8.60 14.77 19.56
C LEU A 348 8.38 16.14 18.91
N LEU A 349 9.33 17.07 19.06
CA LEU A 349 9.25 18.39 18.43
C LEU A 349 9.20 18.26 16.90
N PHE A 350 10.06 17.44 16.31
CA PHE A 350 10.04 17.17 14.88
C PHE A 350 8.69 16.59 14.43
N SER A 351 8.19 15.56 15.12
CA SER A 351 6.89 14.97 14.81
C SER A 351 5.75 15.97 14.91
N LEU A 352 5.74 16.83 15.93
CA LEU A 352 4.74 17.88 16.10
C LEU A 352 4.78 18.90 14.98
N LEU A 353 5.98 19.35 14.57
CA LEU A 353 6.14 20.30 13.48
C LEU A 353 5.72 19.69 12.13
N PHE A 354 6.20 18.47 11.83
CA PHE A 354 5.89 17.80 10.58
C PHE A 354 4.40 17.49 10.45
N THR A 355 3.80 16.87 11.48
CA THR A 355 2.36 16.61 11.50
C THR A 355 1.56 17.91 11.53
N GLY A 356 2.00 18.92 12.27
CA GLY A 356 1.37 20.23 12.30
C GLY A 356 1.27 20.87 10.92
N LEU A 357 2.34 20.81 10.11
CA LEU A 357 2.34 21.33 8.74
C LEU A 357 1.39 20.56 7.82
N VAL A 358 1.38 19.22 7.91
CA VAL A 358 0.48 18.37 7.12
C VAL A 358 -0.98 18.62 7.48
N THR A 359 -1.31 18.65 8.76
CA THR A 359 -2.66 18.92 9.28
C THR A 359 -3.10 20.35 8.97
N LEU A 360 -2.19 21.33 9.06
CA LEU A 360 -2.50 22.73 8.71
C LEU A 360 -2.92 22.86 7.26
N ARG A 361 -2.26 22.16 6.32
CA ARG A 361 -2.70 22.11 4.92
C ARG A 361 -4.13 21.62 4.80
N THR A 362 -4.44 20.46 5.39
CA THR A 362 -5.80 19.90 5.32
C THR A 362 -6.82 20.88 5.89
N LEU A 363 -6.52 21.49 7.05
CA LEU A 363 -7.37 22.48 7.69
C LEU A 363 -7.61 23.72 6.81
N LEU A 364 -6.58 24.25 6.16
CA LEU A 364 -6.71 25.42 5.30
C LEU A 364 -7.56 25.14 4.06
N ILE A 365 -7.46 23.92 3.50
CA ILE A 365 -8.19 23.55 2.29
C ILE A 365 -9.65 23.18 2.60
N THR A 366 -9.88 22.29 3.58
CA THR A 366 -11.20 21.69 3.82
C THR A 366 -11.96 22.31 4.99
N GLY A 367 -11.28 23.07 5.87
CA GLY A 367 -11.84 23.51 7.14
C GLY A 367 -11.80 22.46 8.25
N LEU A 368 -11.30 21.24 7.97
CA LEU A 368 -11.15 20.16 8.94
C LEU A 368 -9.67 19.77 9.15
N PRO A 369 -9.23 19.45 10.38
CA PRO A 369 -7.83 19.06 10.62
C PRO A 369 -7.47 17.70 10.00
N PHE A 370 -8.43 16.78 9.95
CA PHE A 370 -8.34 15.52 9.21
C PHE A 370 -9.54 15.40 8.29
N SER A 371 -9.43 14.59 7.24
CA SER A 371 -10.44 14.45 6.19
C SER A 371 -11.79 13.92 6.67
N THR A 372 -12.71 13.79 5.71
CA THR A 372 -14.16 13.64 5.88
C THR A 372 -14.64 12.47 6.75
N THR A 373 -13.80 11.47 7.05
CA THR A 373 -14.13 10.33 7.93
C THR A 373 -14.53 10.77 9.34
N PHE A 374 -14.01 11.90 9.81
CA PHE A 374 -14.29 12.42 11.17
C PHE A 374 -15.10 13.72 11.16
N THR A 375 -15.81 14.02 10.07
CA THR A 375 -16.52 15.29 9.90
C THR A 375 -17.46 15.59 11.07
N GLY A 376 -18.31 14.62 11.44
CA GLY A 376 -19.26 14.81 12.55
C GLY A 376 -18.59 15.11 13.89
N PHE A 377 -17.44 14.47 14.17
CA PHE A 377 -16.67 14.75 15.39
C PHE A 377 -16.10 16.18 15.40
N PHE A 378 -15.52 16.63 14.28
CA PHE A 378 -14.94 17.96 14.19
C PHE A 378 -16.00 19.08 14.17
N GLN A 379 -17.13 18.86 13.50
CA GLN A 379 -18.27 19.76 13.54
C GLN A 379 -18.83 19.90 14.96
N ALA A 380 -18.93 18.80 15.72
CA ALA A 380 -19.36 18.84 17.12
C ALA A 380 -18.44 19.66 18.03
N ILE A 381 -17.16 19.82 17.65
CA ILE A 381 -16.16 20.62 18.40
C ILE A 381 -16.05 22.05 17.84
N GLY A 382 -16.79 22.39 16.78
CA GLY A 382 -16.92 23.76 16.25
C GLY A 382 -16.11 24.04 14.98
N PHE A 383 -15.54 23.02 14.33
CA PHE A 383 -14.96 23.21 12.98
C PHE A 383 -16.07 23.30 11.93
N GLN A 384 -15.83 24.13 10.90
CA GLN A 384 -16.75 24.29 9.77
C GLN A 384 -16.09 23.76 8.51
N VAL A 385 -16.81 22.93 7.77
CA VAL A 385 -16.37 22.43 6.48
C VAL A 385 -16.49 23.55 5.45
N LYS A 386 -15.46 23.73 4.62
CA LYS A 386 -15.49 24.69 3.52
C LYS A 386 -16.20 24.08 2.31
N TRP A 387 -17.05 24.86 1.65
CA TRP A 387 -17.58 24.49 0.35
C TRP A 387 -16.43 24.37 -0.67
N PRO A 388 -16.45 23.40 -1.61
CA PRO A 388 -17.52 22.42 -1.91
C PRO A 388 -17.39 21.07 -1.19
N PHE A 389 -16.50 20.95 -0.19
CA PHE A 389 -16.30 19.69 0.51
C PHE A 389 -17.55 19.29 1.30
N ASN A 390 -17.93 18.01 1.19
CA ASN A 390 -18.93 17.36 2.05
C ASN A 390 -20.36 17.94 1.95
N LEU A 391 -21.00 17.86 0.78
CA LEU A 391 -22.41 18.25 0.64
C LEU A 391 -23.41 17.23 1.23
N ASP A 392 -23.07 15.95 1.42
CA ASP A 392 -24.00 14.96 2.04
C ASP A 392 -23.35 13.62 2.50
N ALA A 393 -22.16 13.60 3.14
CA ALA A 393 -21.54 12.32 3.52
C ALA A 393 -21.97 11.78 4.90
N HIS A 394 -23.12 11.10 4.97
CA HIS A 394 -23.40 10.06 5.97
C HIS A 394 -23.83 8.76 5.29
N ILE A 395 -22.86 8.00 4.78
CA ILE A 395 -23.11 6.60 4.42
C ILE A 395 -22.89 5.76 5.68
N ASP A 396 -23.95 5.61 6.47
CA ASP A 396 -24.03 4.65 7.56
C ASP A 396 -24.00 3.23 6.98
N TYR A 397 -22.83 2.60 6.96
CA TYR A 397 -22.68 1.17 6.67
C TYR A 397 -23.00 0.28 7.88
N ALA A 398 -23.77 0.79 8.85
CA ALA A 398 -24.28 -0.02 9.95
C ALA A 398 -25.24 -1.07 9.38
N THR A 399 -24.81 -2.32 9.40
CA THR A 399 -25.68 -3.46 9.08
C THR A 399 -26.86 -3.44 10.05
N LYS A 400 -28.05 -3.08 9.56
CA LYS A 400 -29.31 -3.20 10.30
C LYS A 400 -29.67 -4.68 10.39
N GLY A 401 -29.06 -5.38 11.34
CA GLY A 401 -29.30 -6.81 11.58
C GLY A 401 -29.33 -7.14 13.07
N GLY A 402 -29.96 -8.25 13.43
CA GLY A 402 -29.94 -8.74 14.80
C GLY A 402 -28.53 -9.14 15.25
N ALA A 403 -28.27 -9.19 16.57
CA ALA A 403 -26.95 -9.54 17.11
C ALA A 403 -26.41 -10.90 16.60
N ALA A 404 -27.31 -11.86 16.32
CA ALA A 404 -26.94 -13.16 15.75
C ALA A 404 -26.48 -13.07 14.28
N GLU A 405 -27.14 -12.23 13.48
CA GLU A 405 -26.77 -12.02 12.07
C GLU A 405 -25.43 -11.29 11.97
N LEU A 406 -25.20 -10.30 12.84
CA LEU A 406 -23.90 -9.64 12.97
C LEU A 406 -22.79 -10.63 13.31
N PHE A 407 -23.02 -11.51 14.31
CA PHE A 407 -22.05 -12.53 14.68
C PHE A 407 -21.74 -13.51 13.54
N LEU A 408 -22.77 -14.01 12.85
CA LEU A 408 -22.59 -14.93 11.72
C LEU A 408 -21.86 -14.25 10.55
N SER A 409 -22.17 -12.99 10.27
CA SER A 409 -21.49 -12.20 9.25
C SER A 409 -20.00 -12.01 9.57
N VAL A 410 -19.68 -11.58 10.79
CA VAL A 410 -18.29 -11.41 11.25
C VAL A 410 -17.55 -12.74 11.24
N PHE A 411 -18.17 -13.82 11.71
CA PHE A 411 -17.58 -15.15 11.71
C PHE A 411 -17.27 -15.62 10.28
N ARG A 412 -18.22 -15.49 9.35
CA ARG A 412 -18.03 -15.81 7.93
C ARG A 412 -16.88 -15.01 7.35
N ARG A 413 -16.86 -13.68 7.54
CA ARG A 413 -15.80 -12.80 7.03
C ARG A 413 -14.44 -13.13 7.63
N ALA A 414 -14.38 -13.48 8.92
CA ALA A 414 -13.14 -13.92 9.55
C ALA A 414 -12.62 -15.24 8.96
N VAL A 415 -13.49 -16.21 8.69
CA VAL A 415 -13.11 -17.48 8.04
C VAL A 415 -12.60 -17.24 6.62
N LEU A 416 -13.30 -16.43 5.83
CA LEU A 416 -12.88 -16.05 4.47
C LEU A 416 -11.52 -15.34 4.50
N PHE A 417 -11.37 -14.34 5.36
CA PHE A 417 -10.12 -13.61 5.54
C PHE A 417 -8.93 -14.53 5.90
N LEU A 418 -9.15 -15.52 6.78
CA LEU A 418 -8.06 -16.39 7.24
C LEU A 418 -7.67 -17.46 6.22
N PHE A 419 -8.62 -18.03 5.48
CA PHE A 419 -8.38 -19.25 4.70
C PHE A 419 -8.59 -19.07 3.19
N CYS A 420 -9.59 -18.31 2.77
CA CYS A 420 -10.06 -18.30 1.39
C CYS A 420 -10.86 -17.03 1.09
N PRO A 421 -10.22 -15.90 0.77
CA PRO A 421 -10.90 -14.62 0.59
C PRO A 421 -11.63 -14.56 -0.76
N ILE A 422 -12.74 -15.28 -0.91
CA ILE A 422 -13.57 -15.30 -2.12
C ILE A 422 -14.85 -14.49 -1.87
N GLY A 423 -15.30 -13.74 -2.90
CA GLY A 423 -16.54 -12.98 -2.88
C GLY A 423 -16.32 -11.47 -3.08
N GLU A 424 -17.39 -10.77 -3.43
CA GLU A 424 -17.37 -9.33 -3.73
C GLU A 424 -16.88 -8.48 -2.54
N ASP A 425 -17.28 -8.86 -1.31
CA ASP A 425 -16.86 -8.19 -0.08
C ASP A 425 -15.39 -8.48 0.31
N MET A 426 -14.75 -9.45 -0.35
CA MET A 426 -13.37 -9.88 -0.11
C MET A 426 -12.39 -9.53 -1.25
N ASN A 427 -12.84 -8.91 -2.35
CA ASN A 427 -11.99 -8.64 -3.52
C ASN A 427 -10.71 -7.84 -3.16
N HIS A 428 -10.82 -6.79 -2.34
CA HIS A 428 -9.64 -6.04 -1.86
C HIS A 428 -8.75 -6.87 -0.93
N VAL A 429 -9.33 -7.80 -0.16
CA VAL A 429 -8.54 -8.74 0.65
C VAL A 429 -7.68 -9.61 -0.25
N GLN A 430 -8.18 -10.11 -1.38
CA GLN A 430 -7.40 -10.97 -2.30
C GLN A 430 -6.07 -10.33 -2.73
N ILE A 431 -6.11 -9.01 -3.00
CA ILE A 431 -4.96 -8.23 -3.44
C ILE A 431 -3.98 -8.00 -2.27
N ALA A 432 -4.48 -7.85 -1.05
CA ALA A 432 -3.71 -7.55 0.14
C ALA A 432 -3.77 -8.68 1.19
N TRP A 433 -3.80 -9.94 0.75
CA TRP A 433 -3.88 -11.10 1.64
C TRP A 433 -2.49 -11.57 2.06
N GLY A 434 -2.27 -11.87 3.34
CA GLY A 434 -1.03 -12.48 3.82
C GLY A 434 -0.86 -13.96 3.40
N GLY A 435 -1.84 -14.52 2.68
CA GLY A 435 -1.83 -15.89 2.19
C GLY A 435 -2.00 -16.93 3.30
N ILE A 436 -1.73 -18.19 2.96
CA ILE A 436 -1.79 -19.31 3.92
C ILE A 436 -0.80 -19.20 5.08
N SER A 437 0.08 -18.20 5.09
CA SER A 437 0.93 -17.90 6.24
C SER A 437 0.12 -17.40 7.45
N ILE A 438 -0.99 -16.67 7.22
CA ILE A 438 -1.81 -16.07 8.28
C ILE A 438 -2.36 -17.10 9.29
N PRO A 439 -3.10 -18.14 8.88
CA PRO A 439 -3.67 -19.09 9.82
C PRO A 439 -2.56 -19.85 10.59
N ILE A 440 -1.42 -20.12 9.95
CA ILE A 440 -0.24 -20.71 10.59
C ILE A 440 0.31 -19.77 11.67
N LEU A 441 0.52 -18.49 11.35
CA LEU A 441 1.02 -17.50 12.29
C LEU A 441 0.05 -17.28 13.45
N LEU A 442 -1.26 -17.25 13.20
CA LEU A 442 -2.30 -17.13 14.21
C LEU A 442 -2.28 -18.30 15.20
N PHE A 443 -2.26 -19.54 14.69
CA PHE A 443 -2.16 -20.73 15.53
C PHE A 443 -0.94 -20.65 16.47
N LEU A 444 0.22 -20.28 15.93
CA LEU A 444 1.47 -20.17 16.69
C LEU A 444 1.45 -19.05 17.72
N SER A 445 0.83 -17.92 17.36
CA SER A 445 0.67 -16.76 18.25
C SER A 445 -0.19 -17.12 19.46
N ILE A 446 -1.33 -17.80 19.24
CA ILE A 446 -2.21 -18.29 20.30
C ILE A 446 -1.48 -19.29 21.21
N ARG A 447 -0.75 -20.25 20.61
CA ARG A 447 0.06 -21.21 21.36
C ARG A 447 1.10 -20.51 22.23
N ASN A 448 1.84 -19.55 21.67
CA ASN A 448 2.88 -18.82 22.41
C ASN A 448 2.28 -17.96 23.53
N LEU A 449 1.10 -17.35 23.30
CA LEU A 449 0.35 -16.62 24.32
C LEU A 449 -0.08 -17.55 25.48
N HIS A 450 -0.55 -18.76 25.17
CA HIS A 450 -0.91 -19.75 26.18
C HIS A 450 0.30 -20.16 27.03
N HIS A 451 1.45 -20.44 26.42
CA HIS A 451 2.68 -20.75 27.15
C HIS A 451 3.19 -19.58 28.00
N PHE A 452 3.06 -18.35 27.50
CA PHE A 452 3.41 -17.14 28.26
C PHE A 452 2.57 -17.00 29.54
N ARG A 453 1.29 -17.36 29.48
CA ARG A 453 0.38 -17.40 30.64
C ARG A 453 0.72 -18.55 31.62
N ALA A 454 1.12 -19.71 31.11
CA ALA A 454 1.40 -20.90 31.90
C ALA A 454 2.80 -20.92 32.57
N GLY A 455 3.79 -20.21 32.01
CA GLY A 455 5.20 -20.31 32.42
C GLY A 455 5.61 -19.41 33.60
N GLY A 456 6.56 -19.89 34.39
CA GLY A 456 7.12 -19.15 35.54
C GLY A 456 8.47 -19.68 36.01
N ARG A 457 9.55 -18.94 35.69
CA ARG A 457 10.81 -18.97 36.44
C ARG A 457 11.34 -17.56 36.71
N LYS A 458 12.13 -17.46 37.79
CA LYS A 458 12.58 -16.23 38.44
C LYS A 458 14.06 -15.99 38.13
N GLY A 459 14.36 -15.01 37.29
CA GLY A 459 15.69 -14.42 37.09
C GLY A 459 15.56 -12.99 36.56
N GLU A 460 16.51 -12.09 36.85
CA GLU A 460 16.40 -10.66 36.46
C GLU A 460 16.36 -10.43 34.95
N GLY A 461 17.23 -11.08 34.17
CA GLY A 461 17.20 -10.99 32.70
C GLY A 461 15.91 -11.57 32.09
N ASP A 462 15.27 -12.51 32.77
CA ASP A 462 14.00 -13.09 32.37
C ASP A 462 12.81 -12.16 32.70
N LYS A 463 12.91 -11.37 33.78
CA LYS A 463 11.89 -10.35 34.14
C LYS A 463 11.73 -9.31 33.04
N GLU A 464 12.81 -8.75 32.54
CA GLU A 464 12.75 -7.69 31.53
C GLU A 464 12.24 -8.21 30.18
N ARG A 465 12.68 -9.41 29.78
CA ARG A 465 12.13 -10.11 28.62
C ARG A 465 10.63 -10.38 28.77
N ARG A 466 10.19 -10.81 29.96
CA ARG A 466 8.77 -11.08 30.25
C ARG A 466 7.92 -9.81 30.16
N LYS A 467 8.42 -8.66 30.62
CA LYS A 467 7.76 -7.35 30.44
C LYS A 467 7.57 -7.01 28.96
N ARG A 468 8.62 -7.19 28.15
CA ARG A 468 8.56 -6.94 26.71
C ARG A 468 7.56 -7.86 26.00
N LEU A 469 7.56 -9.15 26.34
CA LEU A 469 6.58 -10.11 25.84
C LEU A 469 5.15 -9.75 26.26
N PHE A 470 4.95 -9.30 27.50
CA PHE A 470 3.66 -8.82 27.98
C PHE A 470 3.12 -7.68 27.10
N LEU A 471 3.94 -6.65 26.84
CA LEU A 471 3.55 -5.52 26.00
C LEU A 471 3.21 -5.95 24.57
N LEU A 472 4.01 -6.83 23.98
CA LEU A 472 3.75 -7.36 22.64
C LEU A 472 2.42 -8.13 22.57
N PHE A 473 2.18 -9.04 23.52
CA PHE A 473 0.95 -9.82 23.56
C PHE A 473 -0.29 -8.96 23.84
N LEU A 474 -0.14 -7.96 24.71
CA LEU A 474 -1.21 -7.00 25.01
C LEU A 474 -1.58 -6.20 23.76
N LEU A 475 -0.58 -5.69 23.02
CA LEU A 475 -0.79 -5.00 21.75
C LEU A 475 -1.45 -5.91 20.70
N PHE A 476 -0.94 -7.13 20.54
CA PHE A 476 -1.53 -8.13 19.63
C PHE A 476 -3.01 -8.40 19.96
N SER A 477 -3.36 -8.60 21.22
CA SER A 477 -4.74 -8.83 21.63
C SER A 477 -5.65 -7.62 21.37
N GLY A 478 -5.19 -6.40 21.71
CA GLY A 478 -6.00 -5.20 21.49
C GLY A 478 -6.21 -4.86 20.02
N ILE A 479 -5.16 -4.96 19.20
CA ILE A 479 -5.27 -4.75 17.75
C ILE A 479 -6.06 -5.88 17.08
N GLY A 480 -5.93 -7.13 17.55
CA GLY A 480 -6.75 -8.25 17.08
C GLY A 480 -8.24 -8.01 17.32
N LEU A 481 -8.62 -7.49 18.49
CA LEU A 481 -10.02 -7.12 18.78
C LEU A 481 -10.52 -6.00 17.87
N LEU A 482 -9.73 -4.94 17.69
CA LEU A 482 -10.09 -3.83 16.80
C LEU A 482 -10.24 -4.30 15.34
N SER A 483 -9.38 -5.20 14.90
CA SER A 483 -9.42 -5.81 13.55
C SER A 483 -10.66 -6.69 13.34
N LEU A 484 -11.19 -7.30 14.40
CA LEU A 484 -12.47 -8.03 14.32
C LEU A 484 -13.65 -7.05 14.25
N MET A 485 -13.58 -5.92 14.95
CA MET A 485 -14.62 -4.88 14.87
C MET A 485 -14.70 -4.28 13.45
N THR A 486 -13.58 -4.11 12.75
CA THR A 486 -13.63 -3.58 11.38
C THR A 486 -14.31 -4.52 10.38
N LEU A 487 -14.28 -5.84 10.61
CA LEU A 487 -15.02 -6.79 9.77
C LEU A 487 -16.54 -6.60 9.84
N SER A 488 -17.06 -6.04 10.95
CA SER A 488 -18.49 -5.69 11.08
C SER A 488 -18.86 -4.33 10.50
N MET A 489 -17.94 -3.35 10.53
CA MET A 489 -18.26 -1.95 10.22
C MET A 489 -18.11 -1.62 8.74
N LEU A 490 -17.30 -2.39 8.01
CA LEU A 490 -16.98 -2.10 6.62
C LEU A 490 -17.92 -2.86 5.69
N TRP A 491 -18.47 -2.17 4.68
CA TRP A 491 -19.24 -2.82 3.62
C TRP A 491 -18.36 -3.78 2.81
N GLN A 492 -17.19 -3.32 2.38
CA GLN A 492 -16.16 -4.13 1.74
C GLN A 492 -14.90 -4.14 2.61
N VAL A 493 -14.31 -5.32 2.83
CA VAL A 493 -13.11 -5.47 3.66
C VAL A 493 -11.88 -5.14 2.81
N ASP A 494 -11.09 -4.15 3.23
CA ASP A 494 -9.81 -3.84 2.60
C ASP A 494 -8.66 -4.54 3.36
N GLY A 495 -7.90 -5.38 2.66
CA GLY A 495 -6.83 -6.20 3.25
C GLY A 495 -5.65 -5.37 3.76
N ASN A 496 -5.42 -4.17 3.20
CA ASN A 496 -4.30 -3.30 3.60
C ASN A 496 -4.41 -2.84 5.08
N TYR A 497 -5.62 -2.79 5.65
CA TYR A 497 -5.87 -2.40 7.03
C TYR A 497 -5.30 -3.40 8.05
N TYR A 498 -5.00 -4.63 7.61
CA TYR A 498 -4.55 -5.72 8.47
C TYR A 498 -3.02 -5.87 8.50
N ILE A 499 -2.26 -5.06 7.76
CA ILE A 499 -0.79 -5.21 7.68
C ILE A 499 -0.07 -5.07 9.05
N LEU A 500 -0.65 -4.28 9.97
CA LEU A 500 -0.17 -4.20 11.36
C LEU A 500 -0.45 -5.51 12.12
N LEU A 501 -1.66 -6.06 11.98
CA LEU A 501 -2.04 -7.33 12.61
C LEU A 501 -1.14 -8.47 12.11
N ASP A 502 -0.93 -8.54 10.80
CA ASP A 502 -0.02 -9.47 10.12
C ASP A 502 1.39 -9.42 10.71
N SER A 503 1.92 -8.21 10.92
CA SER A 503 3.23 -7.99 11.51
C SER A 503 3.28 -8.39 13.00
N LEU A 504 2.21 -8.15 13.76
CA LEU A 504 2.10 -8.56 15.17
C LEU A 504 1.95 -10.08 15.32
N LEU A 505 1.20 -10.74 14.43
CA LEU A 505 1.11 -12.19 14.31
C LEU A 505 2.50 -12.80 14.06
N LEU A 506 3.25 -12.23 13.12
CA LEU A 506 4.63 -12.64 12.86
C LEU A 506 5.51 -12.50 14.11
N LEU A 507 5.50 -11.33 14.76
CA LEU A 507 6.32 -11.07 15.95
C LEU A 507 5.97 -12.00 17.13
N THR A 508 4.68 -12.24 17.37
CA THR A 508 4.21 -13.10 18.46
C THR A 508 4.45 -14.59 18.16
N ALA A 509 4.30 -15.04 16.91
CA ALA A 509 4.63 -16.40 16.48
C ALA A 509 6.13 -16.72 16.64
N PHE A 510 7.01 -15.76 16.36
CA PHE A 510 8.46 -15.90 16.51
C PHE A 510 9.01 -15.44 17.86
N ALA A 511 8.15 -14.99 18.78
CA ALA A 511 8.55 -14.58 20.12
C ALA A 511 9.22 -15.75 20.87
N PRO A 512 10.33 -15.51 21.58
CA PRO A 512 11.03 -16.59 22.26
C PRO A 512 10.20 -17.05 23.47
N ILE A 513 9.81 -18.33 23.52
CA ILE A 513 8.99 -18.93 24.58
C ILE A 513 9.84 -19.19 25.84
N PRO A 514 9.34 -18.94 27.07
CA PRO A 514 10.11 -19.14 28.30
C PRO A 514 10.38 -20.60 28.73
N ASP A 515 9.53 -21.58 28.41
CA ASP A 515 9.63 -22.94 29.00
C ASP A 515 9.40 -24.12 28.03
N ALA A 516 9.27 -23.88 26.72
CA ALA A 516 9.25 -24.98 25.76
C ALA A 516 10.66 -25.56 25.66
N SER A 517 10.87 -26.79 26.15
CA SER A 517 12.08 -27.55 25.86
C SER A 517 12.39 -27.38 24.38
N SER A 518 13.64 -27.01 24.07
CA SER A 518 14.13 -26.52 22.77
C SER A 518 13.94 -27.46 21.57
N LYS A 519 13.19 -28.55 21.75
CA LYS A 519 12.81 -29.58 20.78
C LYS A 519 11.45 -29.34 20.11
N GLU A 520 10.54 -28.52 20.65
CA GLU A 520 9.16 -28.36 20.12
C GLU A 520 8.80 -26.97 19.57
N ALA A 521 9.68 -25.98 19.68
CA ALA A 521 9.46 -24.66 19.11
C ALA A 521 9.73 -24.70 17.59
N PHE A 522 8.74 -24.36 16.73
CA PHE A 522 8.71 -23.99 15.28
C PHE A 522 9.81 -24.52 14.31
N LEU A 523 11.06 -24.58 14.78
CA LEU A 523 12.27 -25.11 14.16
C LEU A 523 12.35 -26.61 13.79
N PRO A 524 11.44 -27.56 14.14
CA PRO A 524 11.49 -28.88 13.48
C PRO A 524 11.27 -28.81 11.96
N PHE A 525 10.83 -27.65 11.46
CA PHE A 525 10.57 -27.36 10.04
C PHE A 525 11.83 -26.89 9.26
N PHE A 526 12.85 -26.34 9.94
CA PHE A 526 14.06 -25.76 9.30
C PHE A 526 15.41 -26.16 9.97
N ARG A 527 15.41 -26.99 11.02
CA ARG A 527 16.65 -27.54 11.60
C ARG A 527 17.21 -28.64 10.69
N GLY A 528 18.17 -28.24 9.85
CA GLY A 528 19.14 -29.16 9.26
C GLY A 528 20.10 -29.71 10.31
N GLU A 529 20.47 -30.98 10.09
CA GLU A 529 21.56 -31.78 10.67
C GLU A 529 21.25 -32.79 11.80
N GLU A 530 20.35 -32.56 12.76
CA GLU A 530 20.04 -33.60 13.78
C GLU A 530 18.68 -34.28 13.64
N ALA A 531 17.79 -33.75 12.79
CA ALA A 531 16.44 -34.29 12.58
C ALA A 531 16.29 -35.15 11.30
N GLU A 532 17.36 -35.30 10.50
CA GLU A 532 17.33 -36.03 9.23
C GLU A 532 17.05 -37.53 9.38
N ARG A 533 17.24 -38.10 10.59
CA ARG A 533 17.04 -39.53 10.82
C ARG A 533 15.58 -39.95 11.08
N GLU A 534 14.66 -39.00 11.32
CA GLU A 534 13.27 -39.33 11.60
C GLU A 534 12.28 -38.39 10.86
N ARG A 535 11.65 -38.95 9.82
CA ARG A 535 10.38 -38.56 9.16
C ARG A 535 10.50 -37.68 7.90
N GLY A 536 10.42 -38.34 6.74
CA GLY A 536 10.28 -37.76 5.39
C GLY A 536 8.97 -37.03 5.08
N ILE A 537 8.25 -36.49 6.08
CA ILE A 537 6.95 -35.80 5.92
C ILE A 537 7.08 -34.27 6.17
N ARG A 538 8.27 -33.75 6.50
CA ARG A 538 8.43 -32.34 6.96
C ARG A 538 8.87 -31.32 5.90
N LEU A 539 9.51 -31.75 4.81
CA LEU A 539 9.86 -30.89 3.65
C LEU A 539 8.68 -30.41 2.76
N PRO A 540 7.57 -31.15 2.60
CA PRO A 540 6.50 -30.75 1.68
C PRO A 540 5.79 -29.46 2.10
N GLY A 541 5.51 -29.28 3.40
CA GLY A 541 4.71 -28.14 3.88
C GLY A 541 5.38 -26.78 3.74
N THR A 542 6.71 -26.69 3.95
CA THR A 542 7.49 -25.47 3.67
C THR A 542 7.48 -25.10 2.19
N ALA A 543 7.61 -26.11 1.33
CA ALA A 543 7.67 -25.92 -0.11
C ALA A 543 6.31 -25.46 -0.64
N VAL A 544 5.22 -26.06 -0.15
CA VAL A 544 3.84 -25.64 -0.47
C VAL A 544 3.59 -24.20 -0.02
N LEU A 545 3.97 -23.84 1.21
CA LEU A 545 3.85 -22.46 1.69
C LEU A 545 4.61 -21.47 0.80
N TYR A 546 5.87 -21.79 0.50
CA TYR A 546 6.72 -20.94 -0.33
C TYR A 546 6.15 -20.80 -1.75
N LEU A 547 5.75 -21.90 -2.37
CA LEU A 547 5.18 -21.92 -3.71
C LEU A 547 3.86 -21.16 -3.76
N ALA A 548 2.97 -21.36 -2.79
CA ALA A 548 1.71 -20.63 -2.69
C ALA A 548 1.96 -19.12 -2.58
N SER A 549 2.85 -18.69 -1.68
CA SER A 549 3.23 -17.29 -1.55
C SER A 549 3.84 -16.73 -2.84
N LEU A 550 4.70 -17.50 -3.52
CA LEU A 550 5.33 -17.07 -4.77
C LEU A 550 4.30 -16.90 -5.89
N LEU A 551 3.38 -17.86 -6.06
CA LEU A 551 2.31 -17.79 -7.05
C LEU A 551 1.35 -16.64 -6.76
N THR A 552 0.87 -16.50 -5.52
CA THR A 552 0.01 -15.37 -5.13
C THR A 552 0.72 -14.05 -5.38
N THR A 553 1.98 -13.91 -4.96
CA THR A 553 2.74 -12.67 -5.16
C THR A 553 2.86 -12.36 -6.64
N LEU A 554 3.13 -13.34 -7.51
CA LEU A 554 3.26 -13.14 -8.96
C LEU A 554 1.98 -12.61 -9.61
N ILE A 555 0.81 -13.15 -9.24
CA ILE A 555 -0.46 -12.90 -9.96
C ILE A 555 -1.41 -11.92 -9.25
N THR A 556 -1.03 -11.43 -8.07
CA THR A 556 -1.82 -10.43 -7.35
C THR A 556 -1.06 -9.12 -7.26
N SER A 557 -1.76 -8.02 -7.54
CA SER A 557 -1.36 -6.64 -7.27
C SER A 557 -2.60 -5.74 -7.40
N TRP A 558 -2.48 -4.45 -7.10
CA TRP A 558 -3.59 -3.50 -7.32
C TRP A 558 -3.91 -3.26 -8.81
N VAL A 559 -2.99 -3.58 -9.71
CA VAL A 559 -3.23 -3.58 -11.17
C VAL A 559 -3.74 -4.95 -11.65
N GLY A 560 -3.72 -5.96 -10.79
CA GLY A 560 -3.93 -7.35 -11.18
C GLY A 560 -2.63 -8.04 -11.56
N ALA A 561 -2.71 -9.05 -12.42
CA ALA A 561 -1.54 -9.72 -12.95
C ALA A 561 -1.08 -8.95 -14.21
N VAL A 562 0.22 -8.67 -14.33
CA VAL A 562 0.75 -7.82 -15.42
C VAL A 562 2.07 -8.34 -15.99
N GLY A 563 2.61 -9.45 -15.46
CA GLY A 563 3.94 -9.92 -15.78
C GLY A 563 5.06 -8.98 -15.32
N PHE A 564 6.19 -9.00 -16.03
CA PHE A 564 7.35 -8.17 -15.76
C PHE A 564 7.57 -7.11 -16.83
N THR A 565 8.28 -6.05 -16.46
CA THR A 565 8.81 -5.05 -17.40
C THR A 565 9.57 -5.79 -18.51
N PRO A 566 9.30 -5.52 -19.80
CA PRO A 566 10.00 -6.22 -20.87
C PRO A 566 11.52 -6.10 -20.75
N ILE A 567 12.23 -7.20 -21.01
CA ILE A 567 13.68 -7.26 -20.98
C ILE A 567 14.25 -6.36 -22.08
N ASP A 568 15.20 -5.51 -21.70
CA ASP A 568 15.96 -4.67 -22.62
C ASP A 568 17.46 -4.81 -22.34
N LEU A 569 18.22 -5.29 -23.32
CA LEU A 569 19.67 -5.48 -23.18
C LEU A 569 20.46 -4.17 -23.29
N LEU A 570 19.92 -3.17 -23.98
CA LEU A 570 20.59 -1.91 -24.33
C LEU A 570 19.80 -0.73 -23.75
N ASN A 571 19.74 -0.68 -22.42
CA ASN A 571 18.94 0.32 -21.71
C ASN A 571 19.79 1.27 -20.85
N ARG A 572 19.16 2.37 -20.39
CA ARG A 572 19.79 3.41 -19.55
C ARG A 572 19.70 3.14 -18.05
N GLY A 573 19.24 1.96 -17.65
CA GLY A 573 19.00 1.55 -16.27
C GLY A 573 17.65 2.02 -15.69
N TYR A 574 16.79 2.67 -16.47
CA TYR A 574 15.46 3.14 -16.04
C TYR A 574 14.41 3.02 -17.16
N TYR A 575 13.14 2.94 -16.77
CA TYR A 575 11.99 2.95 -17.68
C TYR A 575 11.39 4.36 -17.80
N ASP A 576 11.25 4.88 -19.03
CA ASP A 576 10.67 6.21 -19.28
C ASP A 576 9.15 6.10 -19.39
N ASN A 577 8.45 6.23 -18.25
CA ASN A 577 6.99 6.17 -18.20
C ASN A 577 6.36 7.32 -19.00
N VAL A 578 6.99 8.48 -19.08
CA VAL A 578 6.47 9.62 -19.86
C VAL A 578 6.51 9.34 -21.36
N ALA A 579 7.56 8.68 -21.85
CA ALA A 579 7.63 8.24 -23.24
C ALA A 579 6.57 7.18 -23.54
N MET A 580 6.42 6.17 -22.66
CA MET A 580 5.39 5.14 -22.78
C MET A 580 3.98 5.74 -22.85
N ILE A 581 3.66 6.69 -21.97
CA ILE A 581 2.35 7.37 -21.99
C ILE A 581 2.14 8.07 -23.33
N LYS A 582 3.14 8.78 -23.85
CA LYS A 582 3.00 9.44 -25.16
C LYS A 582 2.78 8.46 -26.31
N GLU A 583 3.44 7.30 -26.28
CA GLU A 583 3.24 6.24 -27.26
C GLU A 583 1.82 5.67 -27.14
N PHE A 584 1.36 5.40 -25.92
CA PHE A 584 -0.01 4.95 -25.63
C PHE A 584 -1.07 5.93 -26.15
N GLU A 585 -0.93 7.23 -25.86
CA GLU A 585 -1.85 8.26 -26.36
C GLU A 585 -1.76 8.43 -27.89
N ALA A 586 -0.59 8.22 -28.49
CA ALA A 586 -0.42 8.21 -29.94
C ALA A 586 -1.13 7.01 -30.59
N GLU A 587 -1.05 5.84 -29.97
CA GLU A 587 -1.73 4.63 -30.41
C GLU A 587 -3.25 4.77 -30.29
N ARG A 588 -3.75 5.45 -29.25
CA ARG A 588 -5.18 5.77 -29.08
C ARG A 588 -5.70 6.86 -30.00
N GLY A 589 -4.82 7.73 -30.52
CA GLY A 589 -5.21 8.88 -31.34
C GLY A 589 -5.54 10.15 -30.55
N SER A 590 -5.22 10.20 -29.26
CA SER A 590 -5.48 11.33 -28.33
C SER A 590 -4.25 12.22 -28.10
N LEU A 591 -3.13 11.96 -28.78
CA LEU A 591 -1.83 12.60 -28.49
C LEU A 591 -1.85 14.12 -28.56
N ARG A 592 -2.62 14.74 -29.46
CA ARG A 592 -2.65 16.21 -29.58
C ARG A 592 -3.40 16.82 -28.42
N HIS A 593 -4.59 16.30 -28.09
CA HIS A 593 -5.32 16.70 -26.89
C HIS A 593 -4.48 16.52 -25.62
N PHE A 594 -3.85 15.35 -25.49
CA PHE A 594 -2.92 15.08 -24.39
C PHE A 594 -1.79 16.12 -24.34
N SER A 595 -1.21 16.47 -25.50
CA SER A 595 -0.12 17.45 -25.59
C SER A 595 -0.59 18.86 -25.23
N GLU A 596 -1.78 19.27 -25.67
CA GLU A 596 -2.40 20.56 -25.35
C GLU A 596 -2.65 20.70 -23.85
N MET A 597 -3.31 19.71 -23.24
CA MET A 597 -3.55 19.67 -21.80
C MET A 597 -2.24 19.66 -21.01
N SER A 598 -1.22 18.94 -21.50
CA SER A 598 0.08 18.81 -20.83
C SER A 598 1.06 19.96 -21.14
N LEU A 599 0.68 21.00 -21.90
CA LEU A 599 1.53 22.16 -22.19
C LEU A 599 2.01 22.85 -20.91
N ARG A 600 1.12 22.96 -19.92
CA ARG A 600 1.43 23.48 -18.59
C ARG A 600 0.95 22.48 -17.56
N LYS A 601 1.80 22.14 -16.60
CA LYS A 601 1.42 21.26 -15.49
C LYS A 601 0.24 21.84 -14.71
N GLN A 602 0.16 23.18 -14.65
CA GLN A 602 -0.88 23.95 -13.95
C GLN A 602 -2.27 23.82 -14.56
N ASN A 603 -2.37 23.42 -15.83
CA ASN A 603 -3.66 23.24 -16.48
C ASN A 603 -4.52 22.29 -15.65
N ARG A 604 -5.74 22.71 -15.34
CA ARG A 604 -6.71 21.96 -14.55
C ARG A 604 -7.73 21.33 -15.48
N VAL A 605 -7.83 20.00 -15.40
CA VAL A 605 -8.64 19.21 -16.33
C VAL A 605 -9.65 18.40 -15.53
N LEU A 606 -10.91 18.42 -15.98
CA LEU A 606 -11.94 17.48 -15.53
C LEU A 606 -12.17 16.44 -16.63
N ALA A 607 -11.89 15.18 -16.33
CA ALA A 607 -11.98 14.08 -17.29
C ALA A 607 -13.26 13.26 -17.11
N PHE A 608 -14.05 13.18 -18.17
CA PHE A 608 -15.15 12.22 -18.36
C PHE A 608 -14.62 11.07 -19.20
N ALA A 609 -13.79 10.27 -18.57
CA ALA A 609 -13.01 9.22 -19.21
C ALA A 609 -12.77 8.07 -18.24
N ARG A 610 -12.44 6.90 -18.79
CA ARG A 610 -12.24 5.69 -17.99
C ARG A 610 -11.07 5.87 -17.02
N THR A 611 -11.24 5.31 -15.83
CA THR A 611 -10.17 5.24 -14.83
C THR A 611 -9.55 3.84 -14.85
N PRO A 612 -8.23 3.71 -14.61
CA PRO A 612 -7.29 4.76 -14.22
C PRO A 612 -6.66 5.56 -15.38
N ASP A 613 -6.95 5.24 -16.64
CA ASP A 613 -6.22 5.73 -17.80
C ASP A 613 -6.17 7.26 -17.91
N CYS A 614 -7.27 7.94 -17.63
CA CYS A 614 -7.32 9.41 -17.65
C CYS A 614 -6.29 10.07 -16.71
N TYR A 615 -5.82 9.39 -15.67
CA TYR A 615 -4.81 9.92 -14.77
C TYR A 615 -3.40 9.95 -15.37
N TYR A 616 -3.15 9.34 -16.52
CA TYR A 616 -1.86 9.46 -17.21
C TYR A 616 -1.61 10.86 -17.80
N ILE A 617 -2.65 11.69 -17.93
CA ILE A 617 -2.52 13.08 -18.38
C ILE A 617 -1.59 13.86 -17.43
N LEU A 618 -0.53 14.44 -17.98
CA LEU A 618 0.59 15.03 -17.24
C LEU A 618 0.30 16.49 -16.81
N CYS A 619 -0.87 16.70 -16.22
CA CYS A 619 -1.31 17.96 -15.62
C CYS A 619 -2.19 17.69 -14.37
N ASN A 620 -2.77 18.75 -13.81
CA ASN A 620 -3.73 18.64 -12.72
C ASN A 620 -5.09 18.13 -13.25
N VAL A 621 -5.17 16.84 -13.56
CA VAL A 621 -6.42 16.16 -13.95
C VAL A 621 -7.07 15.45 -12.75
N GLN A 622 -8.39 15.57 -12.65
CA GLN A 622 -9.27 14.76 -11.81
C GLN A 622 -10.39 14.14 -12.68
N SER A 623 -10.88 12.97 -12.31
CA SER A 623 -11.98 12.30 -13.02
C SER A 623 -13.34 12.81 -12.54
N ILE A 624 -14.40 12.72 -13.33
CA ILE A 624 -15.76 12.94 -12.84
C ILE A 624 -16.12 12.02 -11.67
N ALA A 625 -15.59 10.78 -11.66
CA ALA A 625 -15.72 9.85 -10.54
C ALA A 625 -15.05 10.37 -9.23
N ASP A 626 -14.09 11.29 -9.32
CA ASP A 626 -13.53 11.97 -8.14
C ASP A 626 -14.51 12.96 -7.52
N VAL A 627 -15.38 13.54 -8.34
CA VAL A 627 -16.37 14.55 -7.96
C VAL A 627 -17.63 13.89 -7.40
N GLU A 628 -18.18 12.88 -8.08
CA GLU A 628 -19.42 12.21 -7.64
C GLU A 628 -19.22 11.04 -6.67
N GLY A 629 -18.01 10.45 -6.63
CA GLY A 629 -17.74 9.22 -5.88
C GLY A 629 -17.68 9.39 -4.36
N SER A 630 -17.47 8.28 -3.63
CA SER A 630 -17.52 8.18 -2.16
C SER A 630 -16.50 9.03 -1.37
N GLY A 631 -15.58 9.69 -2.06
CA GLY A 631 -14.66 10.68 -1.48
C GLY A 631 -14.89 12.11 -1.98
N GLY A 632 -15.75 12.31 -2.98
CA GLY A 632 -16.07 13.61 -3.57
C GLY A 632 -17.22 14.30 -2.85
N SER A 633 -18.08 14.96 -3.61
CA SER A 633 -19.28 15.63 -3.14
C SER A 633 -20.44 15.26 -4.07
N PRO A 634 -21.11 14.11 -3.84
CA PRO A 634 -22.11 13.57 -4.76
C PRO A 634 -23.19 14.58 -5.16
N GLY A 635 -23.62 15.42 -4.21
CA GLY A 635 -24.63 16.47 -4.44
C GLY A 635 -24.20 17.60 -5.37
N LEU A 636 -22.91 17.77 -5.70
CA LEU A 636 -22.48 18.77 -6.70
C LEU A 636 -23.00 18.46 -8.10
N TYR A 637 -23.19 17.17 -8.36
CA TYR A 637 -23.61 16.68 -9.66
C TYR A 637 -25.14 16.65 -9.79
N ASP A 638 -25.85 16.98 -8.70
CA ASP A 638 -27.31 17.01 -8.67
C ASP A 638 -27.92 18.27 -9.27
N ASP A 639 -27.15 19.36 -9.31
CA ASP A 639 -27.61 20.67 -9.77
C ASP A 639 -26.61 21.28 -10.76
N PRO A 640 -27.04 21.60 -12.01
CA PRO A 640 -26.18 22.26 -12.99
C PRO A 640 -25.53 23.55 -12.49
N GLU A 641 -26.24 24.36 -11.70
CA GLU A 641 -25.70 25.61 -11.16
C GLU A 641 -24.57 25.34 -10.16
N PHE A 642 -24.74 24.35 -9.27
CA PHE A 642 -23.67 23.95 -8.35
C PHE A 642 -22.48 23.35 -9.07
N PHE A 643 -22.70 22.65 -10.18
CA PHE A 643 -21.63 22.12 -10.99
C PHE A 643 -20.86 23.24 -11.70
N GLU A 644 -21.55 24.26 -12.24
CA GLU A 644 -20.93 25.47 -12.78
C GLU A 644 -20.11 26.22 -11.73
N TRP A 645 -20.67 26.37 -10.52
CA TRP A 645 -19.94 26.93 -9.39
C TRP A 645 -18.69 26.11 -9.08
N PHE A 646 -18.79 24.79 -9.11
CA PHE A 646 -17.63 23.92 -8.90
C PHE A 646 -16.56 24.13 -9.97
N LEU A 647 -16.94 24.17 -11.26
CA LEU A 647 -16.00 24.43 -12.36
C LEU A 647 -15.27 25.77 -12.17
N LYS A 648 -15.99 26.78 -11.65
CA LYS A 648 -15.42 28.09 -11.33
C LYS A 648 -14.45 28.03 -10.16
N TRP A 649 -14.86 27.45 -9.04
CA TRP A 649 -14.04 27.31 -7.84
C TRP A 649 -12.79 26.46 -8.08
N ALA A 650 -12.97 25.36 -8.82
CA ALA A 650 -11.89 24.47 -9.19
C ALA A 650 -10.96 25.09 -10.24
N ASP A 651 -11.35 26.21 -10.86
CA ASP A 651 -10.61 26.92 -11.91
C ASP A 651 -10.26 25.97 -13.06
N ILE A 652 -11.24 25.15 -13.50
CA ILE A 652 -11.05 24.17 -14.57
C ILE A 652 -10.75 24.91 -15.88
N ASP A 653 -9.66 24.51 -16.55
CA ASP A 653 -9.29 25.04 -17.86
C ASP A 653 -9.97 24.23 -18.98
N TYR A 654 -9.98 22.90 -18.85
CA TYR A 654 -10.48 21.99 -19.89
C TYR A 654 -11.37 20.88 -19.33
N ILE A 655 -12.34 20.49 -20.15
CA ILE A 655 -13.09 19.24 -20.00
C ILE A 655 -12.61 18.28 -21.10
N TYR A 656 -12.17 17.09 -20.69
CA TYR A 656 -11.71 16.03 -21.57
C TYR A 656 -12.72 14.88 -21.59
N LEU A 657 -13.19 14.50 -22.78
CA LEU A 657 -14.22 13.49 -22.95
C LEU A 657 -13.70 12.30 -23.76
N GLU A 658 -14.04 11.10 -23.29
CA GLU A 658 -13.87 9.83 -24.00
C GLU A 658 -15.25 9.32 -24.43
N ARG A 659 -15.46 9.06 -25.72
CA ARG A 659 -16.78 8.70 -26.27
C ARG A 659 -17.30 7.40 -25.65
N SER A 660 -16.45 6.38 -25.51
CA SER A 660 -16.83 5.10 -24.90
C SER A 660 -17.16 5.18 -23.41
N PHE A 661 -16.74 6.24 -22.72
CA PHE A 661 -17.15 6.51 -21.35
C PHE A 661 -18.59 7.02 -21.33
N LEU A 662 -18.89 8.02 -22.16
CA LEU A 662 -20.25 8.58 -22.24
C LEU A 662 -21.27 7.58 -22.78
N TRP A 663 -20.90 6.64 -23.65
CA TRP A 663 -21.83 5.62 -24.14
C TRP A 663 -22.31 4.61 -23.09
N ASP A 664 -21.67 4.53 -21.92
CA ASP A 664 -22.17 3.70 -20.83
C ASP A 664 -23.53 4.24 -20.35
N GLU A 665 -24.55 3.38 -20.26
CA GLU A 665 -25.90 3.77 -19.84
C GLU A 665 -25.92 4.40 -18.44
N ARG A 666 -24.92 4.08 -17.61
CA ARG A 666 -24.76 4.66 -16.27
C ARG A 666 -24.35 6.13 -16.30
N GLU A 667 -23.81 6.61 -17.41
CA GLU A 667 -23.27 7.96 -17.60
C GLU A 667 -24.25 8.91 -18.31
N GLU A 668 -25.55 8.56 -18.41
CA GLU A 668 -26.56 9.41 -19.04
C GLU A 668 -26.63 10.80 -18.41
N ARG A 669 -26.47 10.85 -17.09
CA ARG A 669 -26.41 12.10 -16.32
C ARG A 669 -25.23 12.98 -16.72
N ALA A 670 -24.09 12.38 -17.08
CA ALA A 670 -22.95 13.13 -17.58
C ALA A 670 -23.27 13.84 -18.88
N LYS A 671 -24.01 13.17 -19.78
CA LYS A 671 -24.46 13.78 -21.03
C LYS A 671 -25.40 14.94 -20.74
N GLU A 672 -26.41 14.74 -19.90
CA GLU A 672 -27.38 15.79 -19.53
C GLU A 672 -26.68 17.03 -18.97
N MET A 673 -25.71 16.83 -18.06
CA MET A 673 -24.91 17.91 -17.49
C MET A 673 -24.09 18.65 -18.56
N LEU A 674 -23.39 17.91 -19.44
CA LEU A 674 -22.62 18.50 -20.54
C LEU A 674 -23.50 19.27 -21.53
N HIS A 675 -24.70 18.78 -21.84
CA HIS A 675 -25.70 19.50 -22.65
C HIS A 675 -26.13 20.80 -21.98
N SER A 676 -26.34 20.81 -20.66
CA SER A 676 -26.68 22.04 -19.92
C SER A 676 -25.55 23.07 -20.04
N LEU A 677 -24.31 22.68 -19.73
CA LEU A 677 -23.16 23.58 -19.82
C LEU A 677 -22.94 24.15 -21.23
N LEU A 678 -23.20 23.34 -22.27
CA LEU A 678 -23.17 23.77 -23.67
C LEU A 678 -24.29 24.77 -23.98
N LYS A 679 -25.51 24.52 -23.49
CA LYS A 679 -26.67 25.41 -23.66
C LYS A 679 -26.46 26.76 -22.98
N ASP A 680 -25.81 26.78 -21.82
CA ASP A 680 -25.53 28.02 -21.08
C ASP A 680 -24.26 28.73 -21.58
N GLY A 681 -23.54 28.07 -22.50
CA GLY A 681 -22.40 28.61 -23.22
C GLY A 681 -21.10 28.56 -22.42
N MET A 682 -21.04 27.76 -21.37
CA MET A 682 -19.91 27.63 -20.46
C MET A 682 -18.71 26.92 -21.10
N LEU A 683 -18.98 26.13 -22.14
CA LEU A 683 -17.97 25.37 -22.86
C LEU A 683 -17.89 25.87 -24.31
N TYR A 684 -16.68 26.02 -24.81
CA TYR A 684 -16.43 26.18 -26.24
C TYR A 684 -15.36 25.20 -26.68
N GLU A 685 -15.54 24.67 -27.88
CA GLU A 685 -14.69 23.63 -28.42
C GLU A 685 -13.33 24.20 -28.85
N LEU A 686 -12.28 23.39 -28.73
CA LEU A 686 -10.97 23.67 -29.31
C LEU A 686 -10.63 22.74 -30.48
N ASP A 687 -10.93 21.44 -30.33
CA ASP A 687 -10.70 20.39 -31.32
C ASP A 687 -11.51 19.13 -30.98
N VAL A 688 -11.92 18.41 -32.03
CA VAL A 688 -12.27 16.98 -31.98
C VAL A 688 -11.12 16.17 -32.56
N GLU A 689 -10.79 15.04 -31.94
CA GLU A 689 -9.91 14.03 -32.52
C GLU A 689 -10.67 12.72 -32.59
N GLU A 690 -10.89 12.22 -33.81
CA GLU A 690 -11.22 10.81 -33.94
C GLU A 690 -9.96 9.99 -33.74
N GLY A 691 -10.09 8.94 -32.92
CA GLY A 691 -9.19 7.80 -33.04
C GLY A 691 -9.24 7.26 -34.47
N ARG A 692 -8.37 6.29 -34.78
CA ARG A 692 -8.48 5.56 -36.06
C ARG A 692 -9.89 4.96 -36.22
N ALA A 693 -10.30 4.61 -37.44
CA ALA A 693 -11.66 4.13 -37.76
C ALA A 693 -12.14 2.90 -36.96
N ASP A 694 -11.25 2.28 -36.18
CA ASP A 694 -11.42 1.16 -35.26
C ASP A 694 -11.27 1.55 -33.76
N GLN A 695 -11.21 2.84 -33.42
CA GLN A 695 -10.85 3.37 -32.09
C GLN A 695 -11.90 4.34 -31.52
N ASP A 696 -11.74 4.65 -30.24
CA ASP A 696 -12.60 5.56 -29.49
C ASP A 696 -12.45 7.02 -29.94
N GLY A 697 -13.48 7.84 -29.72
CA GLY A 697 -13.44 9.28 -30.04
C GLY A 697 -13.06 10.13 -28.82
N PHE A 698 -12.30 11.21 -29.05
CA PHE A 698 -11.90 12.14 -27.99
C PHE A 698 -12.34 13.57 -28.31
N LEU A 699 -12.83 14.27 -27.28
CA LEU A 699 -13.21 15.69 -27.38
C LEU A 699 -12.51 16.49 -26.28
N LEU A 700 -11.88 17.61 -26.65
CA LEU A 700 -11.30 18.56 -25.70
C LEU A 700 -12.04 19.89 -25.78
N MET A 701 -12.69 20.26 -24.68
CA MET A 701 -13.46 21.48 -24.56
C MET A 701 -12.77 22.44 -23.60
N LYS A 702 -12.76 23.73 -23.92
CA LYS A 702 -12.27 24.77 -23.02
C LYS A 702 -13.41 25.37 -22.23
N VAL A 703 -13.13 25.65 -20.96
CA VAL A 703 -14.09 26.25 -20.04
C VAL A 703 -13.99 27.77 -20.12
N ASP A 704 -15.14 28.45 -20.26
CA ASP A 704 -15.24 29.90 -20.23
C ASP A 704 -15.33 30.41 -18.78
N GLN A 705 -14.15 30.69 -18.21
CA GLN A 705 -14.02 31.24 -16.87
C GLN A 705 -14.69 32.62 -16.70
N GLN A 706 -14.90 33.38 -17.78
CA GLN A 706 -15.58 34.68 -17.70
C GLN A 706 -17.10 34.48 -17.57
N ARG A 707 -17.71 33.62 -18.39
CA ARG A 707 -19.14 33.30 -18.27
C ARG A 707 -19.47 32.64 -16.94
N LEU A 708 -18.64 31.71 -16.47
CA LEU A 708 -18.80 31.12 -15.13
C LEU A 708 -18.77 32.18 -14.00
N SER A 709 -18.08 33.31 -14.20
CA SER A 709 -18.07 34.40 -13.20
C SER A 709 -19.41 35.13 -13.12
N TYR A 710 -20.23 35.14 -14.19
CA TYR A 710 -21.57 35.71 -14.12
C TYR A 710 -22.46 34.88 -13.18
N VAL A 711 -22.47 33.56 -13.36
CA VAL A 711 -23.26 32.65 -12.53
C VAL A 711 -22.76 32.67 -11.07
N TRP A 712 -21.44 32.62 -10.88
CA TRP A 712 -20.84 32.68 -9.54
C TRP A 712 -21.18 33.96 -8.77
N ASP A 713 -21.28 35.10 -9.47
CA ASP A 713 -21.62 36.39 -8.87
C ASP A 713 -23.14 36.64 -8.81
N GLY A 714 -23.98 35.69 -9.23
CA GLY A 714 -25.44 35.83 -9.30
C GLY A 714 -25.92 36.87 -10.32
N ARG A 715 -25.14 37.10 -11.39
CA ARG A 715 -25.45 38.04 -12.49
C ARG A 715 -26.09 37.32 -13.66
N GLU A 716 -26.97 38.02 -14.38
CA GLU A 716 -27.56 37.49 -15.62
C GLU A 716 -26.49 37.22 -16.68
N LEU A 717 -26.57 36.04 -17.30
CA LEU A 717 -25.67 35.62 -18.37
C LEU A 717 -25.90 36.46 -19.65
N PRO A 718 -24.83 36.94 -20.30
CA PRO A 718 -24.95 37.57 -21.60
C PRO A 718 -25.57 36.59 -22.62
N ALA A 719 -26.63 37.02 -23.30
CA ALA A 719 -27.27 36.21 -24.33
C ALA A 719 -26.28 35.84 -25.45
N LEU A 720 -26.26 34.57 -25.82
CA LEU A 720 -25.52 34.07 -26.98
C LEU A 720 -26.43 34.11 -28.21
N SER A 721 -25.84 34.25 -29.39
CA SER A 721 -26.58 34.11 -30.63
C SER A 721 -27.05 32.66 -30.82
N GLU A 722 -28.20 32.46 -31.48
CA GLU A 722 -28.67 31.11 -31.81
C GLU A 722 -27.67 30.33 -32.66
N SER A 723 -26.90 31.02 -33.51
CA SER A 723 -25.84 30.43 -34.31
C SER A 723 -24.72 29.84 -33.45
N GLU A 724 -24.24 30.59 -32.43
CA GLU A 724 -23.16 30.12 -31.54
C GLU A 724 -23.61 28.92 -30.69
N LEU A 725 -24.87 28.91 -30.25
CA LEU A 725 -25.43 27.80 -29.48
C LEU A 725 -25.75 26.58 -30.34
N SER A 726 -26.13 26.78 -31.61
CA SER A 726 -26.38 25.68 -32.54
C SER A 726 -25.07 24.98 -32.93
N GLU A 727 -24.03 25.75 -33.22
CA GLU A 727 -22.71 25.22 -33.61
C GLU A 727 -22.11 24.34 -32.52
N ARG A 728 -22.10 24.82 -31.27
CA ARG A 728 -21.56 24.05 -30.13
C ARG A 728 -22.32 22.77 -29.86
N ARG A 729 -23.65 22.76 -30.07
CA ARG A 729 -24.47 21.57 -29.92
C ARG A 729 -24.25 20.59 -31.05
N GLU A 730 -24.18 21.06 -32.30
CA GLU A 730 -23.95 20.21 -33.46
C GLU A 730 -22.66 19.40 -33.34
N VAL A 731 -21.57 20.03 -32.90
CA VAL A 731 -20.29 19.32 -32.69
C VAL A 731 -20.43 18.23 -31.62
N PHE A 732 -21.05 18.54 -30.49
CA PHE A 732 -21.20 17.57 -29.40
C PHE A 732 -22.09 16.38 -29.80
N GLU A 733 -23.22 16.65 -30.46
CA GLU A 733 -24.11 15.61 -30.99
C GLU A 733 -23.40 14.74 -32.04
N HIS A 734 -22.59 15.37 -32.90
CA HIS A 734 -21.80 14.66 -33.91
C HIS A 734 -20.66 13.83 -33.30
N PHE A 735 -20.09 14.29 -32.19
CA PHE A 735 -19.13 13.53 -31.41
C PHE A 735 -19.78 12.29 -30.80
N LEU A 736 -21.01 12.41 -30.28
CA LEU A 736 -21.77 11.29 -29.74
C LEU A 736 -22.22 10.29 -30.83
N SER A 737 -22.52 10.78 -32.04
CA SER A 737 -22.94 9.96 -33.19
C SER A 737 -21.77 9.28 -33.92
N GLY A 738 -20.55 9.81 -33.77
CA GLY A 738 -19.30 9.20 -34.18
C GLY A 738 -18.82 9.50 -35.61
N GLY A 739 -19.08 10.70 -36.12
CA GLY A 739 -18.93 11.01 -37.54
C GLY A 739 -17.82 11.99 -37.98
N PHE A 740 -16.69 12.15 -37.30
CA PHE A 740 -15.69 13.18 -37.65
C PHE A 740 -14.56 12.71 -38.60
N SER A 741 -14.67 12.93 -39.91
CA SER A 741 -13.46 12.88 -40.76
C SER A 741 -12.52 14.06 -40.43
N TYR A 742 -11.21 13.81 -40.23
CA TYR A 742 -10.18 14.86 -40.03
C TYR A 742 -10.24 16.00 -41.08
N TRP A 743 -10.72 15.69 -42.29
CA TRP A 743 -10.91 16.66 -43.36
C TRP A 743 -12.13 17.58 -43.16
N GLU A 744 -13.20 17.09 -42.53
CA GLU A 744 -14.42 17.85 -42.24
C GLU A 744 -14.16 18.88 -41.13
N ILE A 745 -13.29 18.56 -40.15
CA ILE A 745 -12.85 19.50 -39.09
C ILE A 745 -12.03 20.65 -39.69
N LEU A 746 -11.12 20.35 -40.61
CA LEU A 746 -10.33 21.37 -41.31
C LEU A 746 -11.19 22.27 -42.20
N GLU A 747 -12.27 21.72 -42.76
CA GLU A 747 -13.22 22.46 -43.58
C GLU A 747 -14.19 23.32 -42.73
N ALA A 748 -14.62 22.80 -41.58
CA ALA A 748 -15.33 23.56 -40.55
C ALA A 748 -14.46 24.70 -39.99
N LYS A 749 -13.20 24.43 -39.62
CA LYS A 749 -12.24 25.45 -39.15
C LYS A 749 -11.90 26.50 -40.22
N LYS A 750 -11.89 26.12 -41.50
CA LYS A 750 -11.76 27.09 -42.61
C LYS A 750 -12.99 27.97 -42.78
N LYS A 751 -14.20 27.46 -42.52
CA LYS A 751 -15.42 28.28 -42.44
C LYS A 751 -15.43 29.20 -41.21
N MET A 752 -14.80 28.79 -40.10
CA MET A 752 -14.65 29.56 -38.85
C MET A 752 -13.60 30.70 -38.92
N GLY A 753 -12.80 30.82 -39.98
CA GLY A 753 -11.74 31.84 -40.11
C GLY A 753 -12.27 33.23 -40.47
N GLY A 754 -13.01 33.87 -39.56
CA GLY A 754 -13.69 35.14 -39.85
C GLY A 754 -13.97 36.09 -38.68
N ALA A 755 -13.51 35.83 -37.45
CA ALA A 755 -13.48 36.85 -36.38
C ALA A 755 -12.75 36.30 -35.16
N TYR A 756 -11.45 36.55 -35.02
CA TYR A 756 -10.76 36.80 -33.75
C TYR A 756 -9.29 37.07 -34.06
N ARG A 757 -8.89 38.32 -33.83
CA ARG A 757 -7.50 38.78 -33.75
C ARG A 757 -7.32 39.43 -32.39
#